data_AF-A0A1Q9EL82-F1
#
_entry.id   AF-A0A1Q9EL82-F1
#
_cell.length_a   1.000
_cell.length_b   1.000
_cell.length_c   1.000
_cell.angle_alpha   90.00
_cell.angle_beta   90.00
_cell.angle_gamma   90.00
#
_symmetry.space_group_name_H-M   'P 1'
#
loop_
_entity.id
_entity.type
_entity.pdbx_description
1 polymer ?
#
loop_
_entity_poly.entity_id
_entity_poly.type
_entity_poly.pdbx_seq_one_letter_code
_entity_poly.pdbx_strand_id
1 'polypeptide(L)'
;MAAAERNSDEAIQNDLDRTFADIPMLAPLKPQIFSILKDFAAHDPDIGYTQGMNYVAAALVVKYPERADTARRKFMDALLLFGGLWSDGFPLMNKGVVLFERLLALYLPDLAKHLNGANLRKYCKFLGTSRLPFPALLKLCSLLVSMAQRVMRLLNSLFLFRLAQGLVGEEHFPLVYVLYTESGQPWARAIVKIAAPCPSLSTVAGASPNLLLQAGAVRVRAVGGEKMPFRFPVKVCEVPLPKGLSANSIRFGDKVLPKLSLSPRRTVLLGDTGLRVTAKNDGTCLAPGPDKLYGIEQCAPNETVPFNSSLVAGRFQSLEDWPFQVQAELAARDEPDLVVHVGDYFYRQGPCPQNQNCSAINNRSFPNSPGLWGDNWNGWYADFFQPSLSLLSAAPWIFLRGNHERCGRGGNGFFLLLDPRPYPEMIGGEYCQDYTDPYAITFADTQFVILDTAMVDDVKTDDRCPESPTGNIGTLNRLDDPNQSLTKAEILEQVEIYRRHFEESEKLRTPGRTHFLISHHPIFGFVCHQGKFFAIEWTLQQALSNNTYKDISASIHGHVHMFQAFKVDGLPLHLIVGNGGSRLQPYLGKSQGPVGLDLVLPPPFEGARLATSAYCNSTFGYNLMDADLNDGFSFKALRLEGPRRAEKRGGRLDAEELMWNTTIPSLAALSKSRSLRALDAPILI
;
A
#
# COMPACT_ATOMS: atom_id res chain seq x y z
N MET A 1 39.37 8.03 -2.83
CA MET A 1 39.02 8.20 -1.40
C MET A 1 40.07 9.01 -0.63
N ALA A 2 41.32 8.57 -0.51
CA ALA A 2 42.32 9.22 0.37
C ALA A 2 42.63 10.72 0.11
N ALA A 3 42.37 11.25 -1.11
CA ALA A 3 42.55 12.67 -1.42
C ALA A 3 41.32 13.53 -1.06
N ALA A 4 40.10 12.97 -1.13
CA ALA A 4 38.86 13.67 -0.76
C ALA A 4 38.67 13.70 0.77
N GLU A 5 39.09 12.64 1.47
CA GLU A 5 39.13 12.58 2.94
C GLU A 5 40.14 13.59 3.51
N ARG A 6 41.34 13.71 2.93
CA ARG A 6 42.33 14.73 3.33
C ARG A 6 41.83 16.16 3.12
N ASN A 7 41.07 16.40 2.05
CA ASN A 7 40.53 17.73 1.72
C ASN A 7 39.39 18.15 2.68
N SER A 8 38.60 17.19 3.17
CA SER A 8 37.52 17.45 4.13
C SER A 8 38.05 17.68 5.55
N ASP A 9 39.03 16.91 6.00
CA ASP A 9 39.64 17.08 7.34
C ASP A 9 40.29 18.47 7.50
N GLU A 10 41.03 18.94 6.49
CA GLU A 10 41.61 20.30 6.48
C GLU A 10 40.52 21.38 6.45
N ALA A 11 39.47 21.21 5.66
CA ALA A 11 38.36 22.16 5.59
C ALA A 11 37.59 22.25 6.92
N ILE A 12 37.35 21.12 7.59
CA ILE A 12 36.72 21.06 8.92
C ILE A 12 37.60 21.76 9.94
N GLN A 13 38.92 21.48 9.95
CA GLN A 13 39.84 22.06 10.92
C GLN A 13 39.92 23.59 10.78
N ASN A 14 40.07 24.08 9.55
CA ASN A 14 40.06 25.52 9.23
C ASN A 14 38.77 26.22 9.68
N ASP A 15 37.63 25.52 9.60
CA ASP A 15 36.34 26.04 10.04
C ASP A 15 36.14 25.99 11.54
N LEU A 16 36.63 24.97 12.23
CA LEU A 16 36.55 24.85 13.68
C LEU A 16 37.36 25.91 14.41
N ASP A 17 38.46 26.37 13.83
CA ASP A 17 39.27 27.45 14.42
C ASP A 17 38.48 28.76 14.48
N ARG A 18 37.63 29.02 13.48
CA ARG A 18 36.73 30.18 13.41
C ARG A 18 35.32 29.95 13.98
N THR A 19 34.98 28.73 14.38
CA THR A 19 33.65 28.40 14.93
C THR A 19 33.53 28.93 16.35
N PHE A 20 32.80 30.04 16.52
CA PHE A 20 32.60 30.69 17.82
C PHE A 20 33.90 30.91 18.60
N ALA A 21 34.93 31.45 17.93
CA ALA A 21 36.27 31.63 18.50
C ALA A 21 36.27 32.39 19.84
N ASP A 22 35.28 33.27 20.05
CA ASP A 22 35.13 34.10 21.24
C ASP A 22 34.42 33.40 22.42
N ILE A 23 34.21 32.08 22.35
CA ILE A 23 33.46 31.30 23.35
C ILE A 23 34.37 30.28 24.04
N PRO A 24 34.88 30.60 25.24
CA PRO A 24 35.84 29.74 25.94
C PRO A 24 35.29 28.34 26.25
N MET A 25 33.97 28.21 26.50
CA MET A 25 33.34 26.91 26.80
C MET A 25 33.32 25.93 25.61
N LEU A 26 33.55 26.41 24.38
CA LEU A 26 33.51 25.56 23.19
C LEU A 26 34.87 24.92 22.88
N ALA A 27 35.97 25.54 23.33
CA ALA A 27 37.32 25.02 23.13
C ALA A 27 37.48 23.54 23.50
N PRO A 28 37.02 23.06 24.68
CA PRO A 28 37.14 21.64 25.03
C PRO A 28 36.23 20.71 24.20
N LEU A 29 35.21 21.25 23.52
CA LEU A 29 34.23 20.48 22.74
C LEU A 29 34.60 20.37 21.26
N LYS A 30 35.61 21.11 20.78
CA LYS A 30 36.06 21.08 19.38
C LYS A 30 36.39 19.68 18.84
N PRO A 31 37.05 18.78 19.60
CA PRO A 31 37.30 17.41 19.11
C PRO A 31 36.03 16.61 18.81
N GLN A 32 34.99 16.80 19.63
CA GLN A 32 33.70 16.15 19.43
C GLN A 32 32.96 16.70 18.21
N ILE A 33 33.03 18.02 17.98
CA ILE A 33 32.46 18.66 16.80
C ILE A 33 33.18 18.18 15.54
N PHE A 34 34.52 18.09 15.59
CA PHE A 34 35.33 17.53 14.50
C PHE A 34 34.89 16.10 14.16
N SER A 35 34.75 15.22 15.16
CA SER A 35 34.27 13.85 14.94
C SER A 35 32.90 13.80 14.29
N ILE A 36 31.93 14.61 14.73
CA ILE A 36 30.59 14.62 14.13
C ILE A 36 30.64 15.03 12.66
N LEU A 37 31.40 16.08 12.33
CA LEU A 37 31.51 16.60 10.97
C LEU A 37 32.26 15.63 10.05
N LYS A 38 33.34 15.02 10.55
CA LYS A 38 34.11 14.02 9.84
C LYS A 38 33.28 12.77 9.55
N ASP A 39 32.55 12.29 10.55
CA ASP A 39 31.70 11.11 10.40
C ASP A 39 30.54 11.38 9.43
N PHE A 40 29.99 12.60 9.42
CA PHE A 40 29.01 13.00 8.42
C PHE A 40 29.60 13.06 7.00
N ALA A 41 30.76 13.71 6.83
CA ALA A 41 31.41 13.83 5.54
C ALA A 41 31.78 12.45 4.94
N ALA A 42 32.10 11.47 5.80
CA ALA A 42 32.30 10.08 5.39
C ALA A 42 30.98 9.34 5.09
N HIS A 43 29.90 9.68 5.80
CA HIS A 43 28.58 9.07 5.63
C HIS A 43 27.86 9.53 4.36
N ASP A 44 27.98 10.80 4.00
CA ASP A 44 27.34 11.42 2.85
C ASP A 44 28.39 12.15 1.98
N PRO A 45 29.09 11.41 1.09
CA PRO A 45 30.14 11.98 0.24
C PRO A 45 29.60 12.89 -0.86
N ASP A 46 28.30 12.81 -1.20
CA ASP A 46 27.66 13.65 -2.21
C ASP A 46 27.49 15.09 -1.71
N ILE A 47 27.24 15.27 -0.40
CA ILE A 47 27.24 16.60 0.25
C ILE A 47 28.63 16.92 0.81
N GLY A 48 29.31 15.92 1.37
CA GLY A 48 30.59 16.07 2.07
C GLY A 48 30.53 17.09 3.22
N TYR A 49 31.69 17.57 3.65
CA TYR A 49 31.74 18.72 4.56
C TYR A 49 31.52 20.02 3.78
N THR A 50 30.46 20.75 4.12
CA THR A 50 30.21 22.09 3.59
C THR A 50 30.33 23.15 4.68
N GLN A 51 30.99 24.27 4.35
CA GLN A 51 31.13 25.42 5.24
C GLN A 51 29.77 25.86 5.80
N GLY A 52 29.69 26.02 7.13
CA GLY A 52 28.46 26.35 7.84
C GLY A 52 27.93 25.21 8.71
N MET A 53 28.22 23.95 8.36
CA MET A 53 27.83 22.77 9.14
C MET A 53 28.48 22.75 10.53
N ASN A 54 29.71 23.26 10.63
CA ASN A 54 30.46 23.45 11.87
C ASN A 54 29.67 24.21 12.95
N TYR A 55 28.89 25.23 12.58
CA TYR A 55 28.08 25.98 13.53
C TYR A 55 26.86 25.18 14.03
N VAL A 56 26.27 24.34 13.18
CA VAL A 56 25.15 23.46 13.55
C VAL A 56 25.62 22.35 14.47
N ALA A 57 26.74 21.70 14.14
CA ALA A 57 27.37 20.69 14.98
C ALA A 57 27.76 21.27 16.34
N ALA A 58 28.39 22.46 16.36
CA ALA A 58 28.74 23.17 17.58
C ALA A 58 27.51 23.48 18.46
N ALA A 59 26.41 23.96 17.88
CA ALA A 59 25.19 24.24 18.62
C ALA A 59 24.57 22.99 19.27
N LEU A 60 24.63 21.84 18.59
CA LEU A 60 24.11 20.57 19.10
C LEU A 60 25.02 19.94 20.16
N VAL A 61 26.34 20.04 20.00
CA VAL A 61 27.31 19.58 20.99
C VAL A 61 27.20 20.42 22.28
N VAL A 62 27.06 21.74 22.17
CA VAL A 62 26.80 22.61 23.33
C VAL A 62 25.48 22.27 24.03
N LYS A 63 24.45 21.89 23.28
CA LYS A 63 23.15 21.52 23.83
C LYS A 63 23.18 20.16 24.54
N TYR A 64 24.07 19.26 24.12
CA TYR A 64 24.18 17.90 24.65
C TYR A 64 25.65 17.54 24.97
N PRO A 65 26.30 18.28 25.89
CA PRO A 65 27.75 18.19 26.09
C PRO A 65 28.21 16.82 26.59
N GLU A 66 27.41 16.16 27.44
CA GLU A 66 27.71 14.81 27.96
C GLU A 66 27.04 13.67 27.16
N ARG A 67 26.39 13.97 26.03
CA ARG A 67 25.66 12.97 25.23
C ARG A 67 26.05 13.05 23.76
N ALA A 68 27.30 12.69 23.47
CA ALA A 68 27.88 12.76 22.13
C ALA A 68 27.05 12.04 21.07
N ASP A 69 26.54 10.84 21.37
CA ASP A 69 25.68 10.08 20.45
C ASP A 69 24.34 10.77 20.19
N THR A 70 23.83 11.55 21.15
CA THR A 70 22.59 12.31 20.97
C THR A 70 22.84 13.56 20.12
N ALA A 71 23.95 14.28 20.36
CA ALA A 71 24.36 15.40 19.50
C ALA A 71 24.58 14.93 18.05
N ARG A 72 25.28 13.81 17.88
CA ARG A 72 25.53 13.16 16.60
C ARG A 72 24.24 12.78 15.89
N ARG A 73 23.36 11.99 16.53
CA ARG A 73 22.07 11.61 15.93
C ARG A 73 21.23 12.82 15.56
N LYS A 74 21.17 13.85 16.43
CA LYS A 74 20.43 15.08 16.15
C LYS A 74 21.04 15.91 15.03
N PHE A 75 22.36 15.85 14.85
CA PHE A 75 23.03 16.49 13.73
C PHE A 75 22.70 15.76 12.43
N MET A 76 22.77 14.43 12.43
CA MET A 76 22.32 13.62 11.30
C MET A 76 20.85 13.89 10.99
N ASP A 77 19.93 13.86 11.97
CA ASP A 77 18.51 14.20 11.80
C ASP A 77 18.29 15.60 11.19
N ALA A 78 19.09 16.58 11.59
CA ALA A 78 19.00 17.93 11.04
C ALA A 78 19.43 17.96 9.58
N LEU A 79 20.48 17.22 9.22
CA LEU A 79 20.90 17.10 7.83
C LEU A 79 19.96 16.20 7.02
N LEU A 80 19.23 15.27 7.66
CA LEU A 80 18.10 14.54 7.06
C LEU A 80 17.00 15.49 6.58
N LEU A 81 16.71 16.54 7.35
CA LEU A 81 15.62 17.48 7.07
C LEU A 81 16.06 18.67 6.20
N PHE A 82 17.33 19.06 6.28
CA PHE A 82 17.82 20.29 5.70
C PHE A 82 19.01 20.12 4.75
N GLY A 83 19.39 18.89 4.38
CA GLY A 83 20.57 18.58 3.56
C GLY A 83 20.65 19.40 2.26
N GLY A 84 19.52 19.62 1.59
CA GLY A 84 19.45 20.46 0.39
C GLY A 84 19.75 21.97 0.60
N LEU A 85 20.03 22.42 1.83
CA LEU A 85 20.64 23.74 2.09
C LEU A 85 22.14 23.75 1.79
N TRP A 86 22.78 22.58 1.76
CA TRP A 86 24.21 22.39 1.53
C TRP A 86 24.52 21.52 0.31
N SER A 87 23.56 20.70 -0.16
CA SER A 87 23.72 19.94 -1.40
C SER A 87 23.98 20.84 -2.61
N ASP A 88 24.62 20.24 -3.62
CA ASP A 88 24.92 20.90 -4.89
C ASP A 88 23.69 21.60 -5.50
N GLY A 89 23.91 22.84 -5.92
CA GLY A 89 22.86 23.70 -6.45
C GLY A 89 21.92 24.32 -5.39
N PHE A 90 22.11 24.03 -4.10
CA PHE A 90 21.35 24.59 -2.96
C PHE A 90 19.82 24.53 -3.14
N PRO A 91 19.21 23.38 -3.45
CA PRO A 91 17.81 23.28 -3.84
C PRO A 91 16.81 23.76 -2.77
N LEU A 92 17.06 23.48 -1.48
CA LEU A 92 16.22 24.00 -0.39
C LEU A 92 16.43 25.49 -0.16
N MET A 93 17.66 26.00 -0.33
CA MET A 93 17.92 27.44 -0.24
C MET A 93 17.21 28.19 -1.37
N ASN A 94 17.26 27.67 -2.59
CA ASN A 94 16.59 28.29 -3.74
C ASN A 94 15.07 28.31 -3.55
N LYS A 95 14.49 27.21 -3.07
CA LYS A 95 13.06 27.17 -2.72
C LYS A 95 12.73 28.14 -1.58
N GLY A 96 13.58 28.21 -0.56
CA GLY A 96 13.44 29.13 0.57
C GLY A 96 13.52 30.60 0.17
N VAL A 97 14.44 30.97 -0.73
CA VAL A 97 14.57 32.33 -1.27
C VAL A 97 13.34 32.71 -2.10
N VAL A 98 12.85 31.82 -2.98
CA VAL A 98 11.63 32.07 -3.75
C VAL A 98 10.41 32.24 -2.83
N LEU A 99 10.32 31.42 -1.77
CA LEU A 99 9.27 31.55 -0.77
C LEU A 99 9.39 32.88 0.00
N PHE A 100 10.60 33.23 0.43
CA PHE A 100 10.88 34.47 1.15
C PHE A 100 10.56 35.70 0.30
N GLU A 101 10.95 35.72 -0.98
CA GLU A 101 10.62 36.79 -1.92
C GLU A 101 9.11 36.96 -2.10
N ARG A 102 8.38 35.83 -2.21
CA ARG A 102 6.91 35.86 -2.30
C ARG A 102 6.25 36.34 -1.01
N LEU A 103 6.74 35.92 0.15
CA LEU A 103 6.24 36.37 1.45
C LEU A 103 6.57 37.85 1.69
N LEU A 104 7.75 38.30 1.30
CA LEU A 104 8.18 39.68 1.39
C LEU A 104 7.31 40.58 0.51
N ALA A 105 7.03 40.15 -0.73
CA ALA A 105 6.12 40.84 -1.63
C ALA A 105 4.68 40.89 -1.09
N LEU A 106 4.23 39.86 -0.38
CA LEU A 106 2.89 39.75 0.15
C LEU A 106 2.68 40.58 1.43
N TYR A 107 3.64 40.58 2.35
CA TYR A 107 3.49 41.18 3.68
C TYR A 107 4.22 42.51 3.86
N LEU A 108 5.26 42.78 3.07
CA LEU A 108 6.09 43.99 3.15
C LEU A 108 6.39 44.53 1.74
N PRO A 109 5.36 44.95 0.97
CA PRO A 109 5.48 45.23 -0.46
C PRO A 109 6.44 46.39 -0.79
N ASP A 110 6.56 47.40 0.07
CA ASP A 110 7.48 48.51 -0.12
C ASP A 110 8.94 48.08 0.09
N LEU A 111 9.18 47.21 1.07
CA LEU A 111 10.49 46.58 1.28
C LEU A 111 10.83 45.61 0.14
N ALA A 112 9.85 44.85 -0.36
CA ALA A 112 10.02 43.98 -1.51
C ALA A 112 10.35 44.77 -2.79
N LYS A 113 9.71 45.92 -3.00
CA LYS A 113 10.06 46.85 -4.09
C LYS A 113 11.46 47.43 -3.94
N HIS A 114 11.85 47.80 -2.73
CA HIS A 114 13.19 48.33 -2.45
C HIS A 114 14.29 47.27 -2.66
N LEU A 115 14.00 46.02 -2.34
CA LEU A 115 14.91 44.88 -2.51
C LEU A 115 14.84 44.27 -3.92
N ASN A 116 13.95 44.75 -4.78
CA ASN A 116 13.81 44.28 -6.16
C ASN A 116 15.07 44.65 -6.95
N GLY A 117 15.87 43.66 -7.31
CA GLY A 117 17.20 43.83 -7.94
C GLY A 117 18.39 43.62 -7.00
N ALA A 118 18.17 43.51 -5.67
CA ALA A 118 19.18 43.00 -4.77
C ALA A 118 19.31 41.48 -4.94
N ASN A 119 20.53 40.97 -5.11
CA ASN A 119 20.76 39.53 -5.19
C ASN A 119 20.61 38.90 -3.79
N LEU A 120 19.38 38.73 -3.33
CA LEU A 120 19.00 38.20 -2.00
C LEU A 120 19.66 36.85 -1.71
N ARG A 121 20.02 36.08 -2.76
CA ARG A 121 20.82 34.86 -2.62
C ARG A 121 22.17 35.10 -1.95
N LYS A 122 22.84 36.23 -2.20
CA LYS A 122 24.11 36.57 -1.51
C LYS A 122 23.93 36.81 -0.02
N TYR A 123 22.77 37.32 0.41
CA TYR A 123 22.47 37.60 1.81
C TYR A 123 22.03 36.33 2.57
N CYS A 124 21.32 35.41 1.90
CA CYS A 124 20.88 34.13 2.50
C CYS A 124 21.96 33.03 2.49
N LYS A 125 22.99 33.13 1.64
CA LYS A 125 24.10 32.13 1.54
C LYS A 125 24.86 31.97 2.86
N PHE A 126 24.82 32.99 3.71
CA PHE A 126 25.21 32.91 5.11
C PHE A 126 23.92 32.94 5.91
N LEU A 127 23.48 31.79 6.42
CA LEU A 127 22.33 31.68 7.34
C LEU A 127 22.62 32.37 8.70
N GLY A 128 23.13 33.61 8.70
CA GLY A 128 23.42 34.45 9.86
C GLY A 128 24.41 33.89 10.88
N THR A 129 24.87 32.65 10.76
CA THR A 129 25.53 31.93 11.86
C THR A 129 26.88 32.52 12.26
N SER A 130 27.61 33.11 11.32
CA SER A 130 28.91 33.76 11.57
C SER A 130 28.81 35.20 12.07
N ARG A 131 27.62 35.80 12.14
CA ARG A 131 27.42 37.21 12.52
C ARG A 131 26.43 37.40 13.68
N LEU A 132 25.87 36.32 14.22
CA LEU A 132 24.94 36.36 15.34
C LEU A 132 25.65 36.09 16.68
N PRO A 133 25.41 36.90 17.73
CA PRO A 133 25.88 36.59 19.07
C PRO A 133 25.38 35.22 19.51
N PHE A 134 26.21 34.41 20.16
CA PHE A 134 25.90 33.02 20.52
C PHE A 134 24.58 32.80 21.29
N PRO A 135 24.18 33.67 22.24
CA PRO A 135 22.86 33.55 22.87
C PRO A 135 21.71 33.77 21.87
N ALA A 136 21.89 34.67 20.91
CA ALA A 136 20.94 34.90 19.82
C ALA A 136 20.94 33.74 18.83
N LEU A 137 22.06 33.05 18.63
CA LEU A 137 22.10 31.82 17.83
C LEU A 137 21.46 30.63 18.55
N LEU A 138 21.65 30.45 19.85
CA LEU A 138 20.91 29.44 20.63
C LEU A 138 19.41 29.73 20.64
N LYS A 139 19.05 31.02 20.74
CA LYS A 139 17.67 31.50 20.56
C LYS A 139 17.19 31.33 19.12
N LEU A 140 18.05 31.49 18.09
CA LEU A 140 17.74 31.30 16.67
C LEU A 140 17.67 29.81 16.32
N CYS A 141 18.41 28.91 16.95
CA CYS A 141 18.29 27.47 16.74
C CYS A 141 17.05 26.93 17.45
N SER A 142 16.74 27.41 18.66
CA SER A 142 15.47 27.12 19.32
C SER A 142 14.29 27.80 18.63
N LEU A 143 14.47 29.02 18.10
CA LEU A 143 13.49 29.72 17.26
C LEU A 143 13.37 29.05 15.92
N LEU A 144 14.40 28.64 15.19
CA LEU A 144 14.34 27.92 13.91
C LEU A 144 13.72 26.54 14.08
N VAL A 145 13.92 25.87 15.22
CA VAL A 145 13.16 24.66 15.56
C VAL A 145 11.69 25.02 15.84
N SER A 146 11.41 26.11 16.57
CA SER A 146 10.04 26.57 16.86
C SER A 146 9.34 27.31 15.70
N MET A 147 10.10 27.81 14.73
CA MET A 147 9.75 28.68 13.61
C MET A 147 9.76 27.83 12.35
N ALA A 148 10.52 26.74 12.27
CA ALA A 148 10.13 25.60 11.46
C ALA A 148 8.76 25.10 11.92
N GLN A 149 8.50 24.95 13.22
CA GLN A 149 7.17 24.58 13.72
C GLN A 149 6.09 25.66 13.56
N ARG A 150 6.43 26.96 13.55
CA ARG A 150 5.46 28.07 13.41
C ARG A 150 5.29 28.54 11.96
N VAL A 151 6.33 28.50 11.14
CA VAL A 151 6.25 28.64 9.68
C VAL A 151 5.59 27.40 9.11
N MET A 152 5.78 26.18 9.64
CA MET A 152 4.90 25.05 9.32
C MET A 152 3.45 25.30 9.75
N ARG A 153 3.19 26.01 10.85
CA ARG A 153 1.82 26.40 11.24
C ARG A 153 1.23 27.55 10.40
N LEU A 154 2.04 28.52 9.99
CA LEU A 154 1.61 29.66 9.18
C LEU A 154 1.50 29.27 7.70
N LEU A 155 2.41 28.41 7.24
CA LEU A 155 2.25 27.62 6.03
C LEU A 155 1.02 26.74 6.17
N ASN A 156 0.75 26.04 7.29
CA ASN A 156 -0.52 25.30 7.48
C ASN A 156 -1.76 26.19 7.31
N SER A 157 -1.72 27.47 7.68
CA SER A 157 -2.86 28.38 7.48
C SER A 157 -3.05 28.92 6.06
N LEU A 158 -2.01 28.96 5.23
CA LEU A 158 -2.12 29.22 3.78
C LEU A 158 -2.24 27.91 2.97
N PHE A 159 -1.79 26.81 3.54
CA PHE A 159 -1.98 25.43 3.13
C PHE A 159 -3.44 25.03 3.31
N LEU A 160 -4.20 25.62 4.25
CA LEU A 160 -5.66 25.45 4.37
C LEU A 160 -6.44 25.81 3.09
N PHE A 161 -5.88 26.64 2.20
CA PHE A 161 -6.50 26.95 0.91
C PHE A 161 -6.02 26.04 -0.25
N ARG A 162 -4.81 25.47 -0.14
CA ARG A 162 -4.34 24.39 -1.06
C ARG A 162 -4.77 22.98 -0.61
N LEU A 163 -5.24 22.85 0.63
CA LEU A 163 -5.90 21.69 1.23
C LEU A 163 -7.18 21.28 0.51
N ALA A 164 -7.64 22.06 -0.47
CA ALA A 164 -8.73 21.66 -1.35
C ALA A 164 -8.28 20.72 -2.48
N GLN A 165 -7.00 20.70 -2.89
CA GLN A 165 -6.57 19.92 -4.07
C GLN A 165 -5.09 19.47 -3.99
N GLY A 166 -4.84 18.30 -3.37
CA GLY A 166 -3.78 17.38 -3.77
C GLY A 166 -2.33 17.68 -3.32
N LEU A 167 -1.72 16.63 -2.72
CA LEU A 167 -0.29 16.32 -2.61
C LEU A 167 0.45 16.76 -1.31
N VAL A 168 0.85 15.73 -0.55
CA VAL A 168 1.67 15.65 0.69
C VAL A 168 0.90 15.88 2.00
N GLY A 169 0.15 14.86 2.44
CA GLY A 169 -0.61 14.86 3.70
C GLY A 169 0.27 14.62 4.94
N GLU A 170 0.01 15.36 6.01
CA GLU A 170 0.45 14.95 7.35
C GLU A 170 -0.14 13.56 7.65
N GLU A 171 0.59 12.68 8.33
CA GLU A 171 0.05 11.39 8.76
C GLU A 171 -1.10 11.60 9.76
N HIS A 172 -2.32 11.22 9.37
CA HIS A 172 -3.53 11.38 10.19
C HIS A 172 -3.58 10.28 11.27
N PHE A 173 -2.93 10.52 12.42
CA PHE A 173 -3.06 9.67 13.61
C PHE A 173 -4.14 10.19 14.58
N PRO A 174 -4.90 9.31 15.27
CA PRO A 174 -4.96 7.86 15.03
C PRO A 174 -5.63 7.54 13.69
N LEU A 175 -5.09 6.54 12.97
CA LEU A 175 -5.77 5.98 11.81
C LEU A 175 -6.62 4.83 12.30
N VAL A 176 -7.95 4.94 12.15
CA VAL A 176 -8.91 3.96 12.66
C VAL A 176 -9.65 3.30 11.50
N TYR A 177 -9.81 1.98 11.56
CA TYR A 177 -10.59 1.19 10.61
C TYR A 177 -11.19 -0.01 11.33
N VAL A 178 -12.23 -0.59 10.74
CA VAL A 178 -12.88 -1.79 11.27
C VAL A 178 -12.67 -2.94 10.30
N LEU A 179 -12.33 -4.12 10.82
CA LEU A 179 -12.29 -5.37 10.06
C LEU A 179 -13.07 -6.48 10.77
N TYR A 180 -13.44 -7.50 10.02
CA TYR A 180 -13.89 -8.77 10.58
C TYR A 180 -12.71 -9.71 10.80
N THR A 181 -12.62 -10.28 12.00
CA THR A 181 -11.61 -11.30 12.35
C THR A 181 -11.96 -12.66 11.75
N GLU A 182 -11.06 -13.63 11.87
CA GLU A 182 -11.28 -15.00 11.39
C GLU A 182 -12.52 -15.68 12.01
N SER A 183 -12.90 -15.27 13.23
CA SER A 183 -14.12 -15.70 13.93
C SER A 183 -15.40 -14.97 13.50
N GLY A 184 -15.30 -14.01 12.56
CA GLY A 184 -16.40 -13.15 12.13
C GLY A 184 -16.82 -12.11 13.18
N GLN A 185 -15.98 -11.83 14.18
CA GLN A 185 -16.19 -10.72 15.12
C GLN A 185 -15.64 -9.42 14.50
N PRO A 186 -16.38 -8.29 14.53
CA PRO A 186 -15.82 -7.02 14.10
C PRO A 186 -14.89 -6.43 15.16
N TRP A 187 -13.73 -5.93 14.72
CA TRP A 187 -12.73 -5.29 15.56
C TRP A 187 -12.37 -3.92 14.99
N ALA A 188 -12.37 -2.89 15.83
CA ALA A 188 -11.74 -1.62 15.47
C ALA A 188 -10.24 -1.72 15.73
N ARG A 189 -9.43 -1.37 14.73
CA ARG A 189 -7.99 -1.17 14.85
C ARG A 189 -7.65 0.30 14.76
N ALA A 190 -6.70 0.72 15.57
CA ALA A 190 -6.12 2.05 15.55
C ALA A 190 -4.60 1.96 15.41
N ILE A 191 -4.05 2.59 14.38
CA ILE A 191 -2.62 2.78 14.23
C ILE A 191 -2.28 4.13 14.87
N VAL A 192 -1.30 4.14 15.76
CA VAL A 192 -0.85 5.33 16.48
C VAL A 192 0.68 5.42 16.51
N LYS A 193 1.20 6.61 16.81
CA LYS A 193 2.62 6.79 17.10
C LYS A 193 3.02 5.93 18.31
N ILE A 194 4.22 5.36 18.32
CA ILE A 194 4.70 4.49 19.43
C ILE A 194 4.48 5.10 20.81
N ALA A 195 4.84 6.39 20.97
CA ALA A 195 4.76 7.11 22.23
C ALA A 195 3.32 7.51 22.63
N ALA A 196 2.35 7.48 21.72
CA ALA A 196 0.96 7.83 22.01
C ALA A 196 0.25 6.67 22.72
N PRO A 197 -0.63 6.91 23.70
CA PRO A 197 -1.46 5.85 24.28
C PRO A 197 -2.43 5.27 23.25
N CYS A 198 -2.96 4.07 23.51
CA CYS A 198 -4.07 3.57 22.72
C CYS A 198 -5.30 4.48 22.88
N PRO A 199 -6.08 4.74 21.81
CA PRO A 199 -7.29 5.53 21.93
C PRO A 199 -8.31 4.87 22.88
N SER A 200 -9.18 5.66 23.49
CA SER A 200 -10.29 5.14 24.29
C SER A 200 -11.52 4.88 23.42
N LEU A 201 -12.28 3.84 23.75
CA LEU A 201 -13.61 3.62 23.19
C LEU A 201 -14.63 4.48 23.94
N SER A 202 -15.55 5.13 23.23
CA SER A 202 -16.60 5.97 23.84
C SER A 202 -17.88 5.97 23.01
N THR A 203 -19.02 6.28 23.62
CA THR A 203 -20.28 6.46 22.90
C THR A 203 -20.40 7.87 22.33
N VAL A 204 -21.10 8.01 21.20
CA VAL A 204 -21.55 9.31 20.70
C VAL A 204 -22.70 9.84 21.58
N ALA A 205 -22.87 11.16 21.65
CA ALA A 205 -23.96 11.78 22.38
C ALA A 205 -25.33 11.23 21.91
N GLY A 206 -26.14 10.74 22.86
CA GLY A 206 -27.44 10.13 22.58
C GLY A 206 -27.43 8.62 22.31
N ALA A 207 -26.26 7.99 22.16
CA ALA A 207 -26.16 6.54 22.04
C ALA A 207 -26.20 5.84 23.41
N SER A 208 -26.65 4.58 23.43
CA SER A 208 -26.78 3.79 24.66
C SER A 208 -25.42 3.47 25.29
N PRO A 209 -25.18 3.80 26.57
CA PRO A 209 -23.93 3.44 27.26
C PRO A 209 -23.67 1.93 27.31
N ASN A 210 -24.72 1.11 27.23
CA ASN A 210 -24.61 -0.36 27.25
C ASN A 210 -23.80 -0.91 26.06
N LEU A 211 -23.65 -0.14 24.98
CA LEU A 211 -22.80 -0.51 23.85
C LEU A 211 -21.34 -0.72 24.27
N LEU A 212 -20.84 0.04 25.25
CA LEU A 212 -19.48 -0.12 25.75
C LEU A 212 -19.31 -1.36 26.62
N LEU A 213 -20.38 -1.82 27.28
CA LEU A 213 -20.37 -3.06 28.07
C LEU A 213 -20.36 -4.30 27.16
N GLN A 214 -20.86 -4.17 25.94
CA GLN A 214 -20.86 -5.24 24.93
C GLN A 214 -19.54 -5.27 24.12
N ALA A 215 -18.80 -4.17 24.10
CA ALA A 215 -17.45 -4.12 23.57
C ALA A 215 -16.45 -4.73 24.57
N GLY A 216 -15.35 -5.29 24.07
CA GLY A 216 -14.27 -5.75 24.95
C GLY A 216 -13.31 -4.63 25.34
N ALA A 217 -12.20 -5.01 25.96
CA ALA A 217 -11.16 -4.07 26.36
C ALA A 217 -10.27 -3.67 25.17
N VAL A 218 -9.87 -2.39 25.15
CA VAL A 218 -8.81 -1.92 24.25
C VAL A 218 -7.50 -2.60 24.65
N ARG A 219 -6.82 -3.20 23.67
CA ARG A 219 -5.50 -3.81 23.87
C ARG A 219 -4.51 -3.32 22.83
N VAL A 220 -3.22 -3.44 23.17
CA VAL A 220 -2.15 -3.31 22.19
C VAL A 220 -2.10 -4.63 21.41
N ARG A 221 -2.25 -4.56 20.08
CA ARG A 221 -2.01 -5.69 19.18
C ARG A 221 -0.51 -5.95 19.07
N ALA A 222 0.24 -4.89 18.74
CA ALA A 222 1.67 -4.95 18.53
C ALA A 222 2.29 -3.55 18.66
N VAL A 223 3.55 -3.49 19.10
CA VAL A 223 4.36 -2.27 19.06
C VAL A 223 5.48 -2.52 18.06
N GLY A 224 5.44 -1.83 16.93
CA GLY A 224 6.55 -1.84 15.99
C GLY A 224 7.74 -1.10 16.60
N GLY A 225 8.95 -1.59 16.33
CA GLY A 225 10.19 -1.03 16.88
C GLY A 225 11.41 -1.39 16.02
N GLU A 226 12.60 -0.99 16.46
CA GLU A 226 13.86 -1.19 15.71
C GLU A 226 14.23 -2.68 15.54
N LYS A 227 13.68 -3.56 16.39
CA LYS A 227 13.87 -5.02 16.31
C LYS A 227 12.89 -5.72 15.36
N MET A 228 11.90 -5.00 14.82
CA MET A 228 11.05 -5.55 13.76
C MET A 228 11.84 -5.48 12.45
N PRO A 229 11.91 -6.57 11.66
CA PRO A 229 12.84 -6.70 10.54
C PRO A 229 12.74 -5.60 9.47
N PHE A 230 11.68 -4.78 9.50
CA PHE A 230 11.38 -3.82 8.44
C PHE A 230 10.97 -2.41 8.92
N ARG A 231 11.26 -2.03 10.18
CA ARG A 231 11.04 -0.67 10.73
C ARG A 231 9.59 -0.16 10.60
N PHE A 232 8.73 -0.60 11.53
CA PHE A 232 7.41 -0.02 11.73
C PHE A 232 7.42 0.91 12.96
N PRO A 233 7.62 2.23 12.83
CA PRO A 233 7.64 3.16 13.96
C PRO A 233 6.23 3.48 14.52
N VAL A 234 5.33 2.49 14.50
CA VAL A 234 3.93 2.63 14.90
C VAL A 234 3.54 1.56 15.92
N LYS A 235 2.52 1.88 16.71
CA LYS A 235 1.84 0.94 17.59
C LYS A 235 0.43 0.71 17.06
N VAL A 236 0.00 -0.55 17.05
CA VAL A 236 -1.34 -0.95 16.65
C VAL A 236 -2.12 -1.33 17.90
N CYS A 237 -3.25 -0.67 18.10
CA CYS A 237 -4.21 -0.95 19.16
C CYS A 237 -5.47 -1.52 18.54
N GLU A 238 -6.19 -2.36 19.26
CA GLU A 238 -7.42 -2.97 18.76
C GLU A 238 -8.42 -3.23 19.88
N VAL A 239 -9.69 -3.29 19.51
CA VAL A 239 -10.81 -3.52 20.44
C VAL A 239 -11.93 -4.27 19.72
N PRO A 240 -12.45 -5.38 20.31
CA PRO A 240 -13.61 -6.08 19.75
C PRO A 240 -14.87 -5.25 19.95
N LEU A 241 -15.72 -5.18 18.93
CA LEU A 241 -16.97 -4.43 18.90
C LEU A 241 -18.18 -5.36 18.93
N PRO A 242 -19.34 -4.94 19.44
CA PRO A 242 -20.58 -5.72 19.28
C PRO A 242 -20.96 -5.86 17.80
N LYS A 243 -21.59 -6.99 17.44
CA LYS A 243 -22.22 -7.16 16.12
C LYS A 243 -23.50 -6.31 16.05
N GLY A 244 -23.87 -5.80 14.88
CA GLY A 244 -25.11 -5.04 14.72
C GLY A 244 -25.05 -3.60 15.24
N LEU A 245 -23.94 -2.91 14.98
CA LEU A 245 -23.73 -1.53 15.44
C LEU A 245 -24.37 -0.53 14.48
N SER A 246 -25.20 0.38 14.98
CA SER A 246 -25.73 1.49 14.19
C SER A 246 -24.63 2.52 13.88
N ALA A 247 -24.74 3.21 12.73
CA ALA A 247 -23.86 4.34 12.43
C ALA A 247 -23.92 5.41 13.55
N ASN A 248 -22.84 6.19 13.70
CA ASN A 248 -22.78 7.31 14.64
C ASN A 248 -23.07 6.93 16.11
N SER A 249 -22.73 5.72 16.54
CA SER A 249 -23.02 5.23 17.90
C SER A 249 -21.78 5.14 18.79
N ILE A 250 -20.64 4.68 18.25
CA ILE A 250 -19.38 4.49 18.98
C ILE A 250 -18.25 5.28 18.29
N ARG A 251 -17.31 5.78 19.09
CA ARG A 251 -16.05 6.35 18.66
C ARG A 251 -14.87 5.56 19.22
N PHE A 252 -13.79 5.48 18.45
CA PHE A 252 -12.49 5.02 18.93
C PHE A 252 -11.48 6.17 18.76
N GLY A 253 -11.14 6.82 19.87
CA GLY A 253 -10.50 8.13 19.83
C GLY A 253 -11.46 9.21 19.31
N ASP A 254 -11.02 10.01 18.34
CA ASP A 254 -11.81 11.05 17.70
C ASP A 254 -12.68 10.52 16.53
N LYS A 255 -12.40 9.30 16.05
CA LYS A 255 -13.06 8.71 14.88
C LYS A 255 -14.37 8.02 15.25
N VAL A 256 -15.43 8.37 14.53
CA VAL A 256 -16.71 7.65 14.58
C VAL A 256 -16.57 6.36 13.79
N LEU A 257 -17.01 5.23 14.35
CA LEU A 257 -16.94 3.95 13.68
C LEU A 257 -18.11 3.76 12.69
N PRO A 258 -17.90 3.04 11.57
CA PRO A 258 -18.95 2.76 10.61
C PRO A 258 -20.04 1.85 11.18
N LYS A 259 -21.19 1.80 10.50
CA LYS A 259 -22.25 0.83 10.79
C LYS A 259 -21.72 -0.60 10.62
N LEU A 260 -22.11 -1.51 11.50
CA LEU A 260 -21.79 -2.94 11.40
C LEU A 260 -23.08 -3.71 11.14
N SER A 261 -23.37 -3.96 9.86
CA SER A 261 -24.60 -4.66 9.45
C SER A 261 -24.54 -6.15 9.79
N LEU A 262 -25.66 -6.71 10.26
CA LEU A 262 -25.84 -8.16 10.39
C LEU A 262 -26.20 -8.82 9.04
N SER A 263 -26.67 -8.02 8.09
CA SER A 263 -27.00 -8.40 6.71
C SER A 263 -26.55 -7.29 5.76
N PRO A 264 -25.27 -7.28 5.36
CA PRO A 264 -24.75 -6.30 4.41
C PRO A 264 -25.57 -6.33 3.12
N ARG A 265 -26.13 -5.17 2.71
CA ARG A 265 -26.91 -5.04 1.47
C ARG A 265 -26.07 -4.58 0.31
N ARG A 266 -25.06 -3.77 0.57
CA ARG A 266 -24.09 -3.33 -0.43
C ARG A 266 -22.69 -3.68 0.00
N THR A 267 -21.99 -4.42 -0.85
CA THR A 267 -20.58 -4.79 -0.65
C THR A 267 -19.74 -4.23 -1.79
N VAL A 268 -18.68 -3.50 -1.46
CA VAL A 268 -17.64 -3.12 -2.43
C VAL A 268 -16.63 -4.26 -2.53
N LEU A 269 -16.27 -4.66 -3.75
CA LEU A 269 -15.20 -5.63 -4.04
C LEU A 269 -14.04 -4.92 -4.74
N LEU A 270 -12.85 -5.06 -4.16
CA LEU A 270 -11.60 -4.44 -4.61
C LEU A 270 -10.45 -5.46 -4.56
N GLY A 271 -9.40 -5.22 -5.34
CA GLY A 271 -8.17 -6.01 -5.35
C GLY A 271 -7.08 -5.26 -6.08
N ASP A 272 -5.82 -5.66 -5.88
CA ASP A 272 -4.70 -5.19 -6.71
C ASP A 272 -4.59 -3.65 -6.73
N THR A 273 -4.40 -3.02 -5.58
CA THR A 273 -4.60 -1.55 -5.40
C THR A 273 -3.34 -0.70 -5.34
N GLY A 274 -2.22 -1.24 -4.88
CA GLY A 274 -0.99 -0.44 -4.70
C GLY A 274 -0.31 0.01 -6.01
N LEU A 275 0.57 0.99 -5.89
CA LEU A 275 1.33 1.59 -6.98
C LEU A 275 2.40 0.62 -7.51
N ARG A 276 2.29 0.22 -8.78
CA ARG A 276 3.23 -0.72 -9.39
C ARG A 276 4.65 -0.15 -9.48
N VAL A 277 5.57 -0.63 -8.64
CA VAL A 277 7.00 -0.37 -8.75
C VAL A 277 7.78 -1.66 -8.48
N THR A 278 8.07 -2.40 -9.57
CA THR A 278 8.79 -3.67 -9.51
C THR A 278 9.97 -3.61 -10.46
N ALA A 279 11.09 -3.06 -9.99
CA ALA A 279 12.36 -3.11 -10.70
C ALA A 279 12.88 -4.56 -10.67
N LYS A 280 13.17 -5.11 -11.85
CA LYS A 280 13.98 -6.32 -12.00
C LYS A 280 15.47 -5.97 -12.02
N ASN A 281 15.77 -4.76 -12.48
CA ASN A 281 17.09 -4.17 -12.49
C ASN A 281 16.88 -2.64 -12.50
N ASP A 282 17.52 -1.94 -11.58
CA ASP A 282 17.41 -0.49 -11.41
C ASP A 282 18.46 0.29 -12.21
N GLY A 283 19.24 -0.40 -13.04
CA GLY A 283 20.27 0.16 -13.90
C GLY A 283 21.68 -0.01 -13.36
N THR A 284 21.88 -0.59 -12.18
CA THR A 284 23.21 -0.67 -11.55
C THR A 284 23.77 -2.09 -11.51
N CYS A 285 23.10 -3.08 -12.09
CA CYS A 285 23.48 -4.49 -11.93
C CYS A 285 23.64 -5.23 -13.25
N LEU A 286 24.72 -6.01 -13.42
CA LEU A 286 24.84 -6.95 -14.55
C LEU A 286 24.18 -8.30 -14.25
N ALA A 287 24.32 -8.79 -13.03
CA ALA A 287 23.72 -10.04 -12.58
C ALA A 287 23.23 -9.96 -11.12
N PRO A 288 21.95 -10.29 -10.84
CA PRO A 288 21.43 -10.33 -9.48
C PRO A 288 22.15 -11.39 -8.65
N GLY A 289 22.40 -11.09 -7.38
CA GLY A 289 22.86 -12.01 -6.36
C GLY A 289 21.71 -12.78 -5.70
N PRO A 290 22.01 -13.70 -4.77
CA PRO A 290 21.01 -14.57 -4.14
C PRO A 290 20.12 -13.83 -3.12
N ASP A 291 20.58 -12.70 -2.58
CA ASP A 291 19.88 -11.97 -1.54
C ASP A 291 18.67 -11.22 -2.08
N LYS A 292 17.59 -11.15 -1.29
CA LYS A 292 16.38 -10.40 -1.63
C LYS A 292 16.06 -9.35 -0.57
N LEU A 293 15.74 -8.14 -1.00
CA LEU A 293 15.18 -7.09 -0.16
C LEU A 293 13.73 -6.85 -0.60
N TYR A 294 12.77 -7.12 0.29
CA TYR A 294 11.33 -7.04 -0.02
C TYR A 294 10.91 -7.84 -1.26
N GLY A 295 11.61 -8.95 -1.53
CA GLY A 295 11.32 -9.84 -2.65
C GLY A 295 12.01 -9.43 -3.95
N ILE A 296 12.79 -8.34 -3.93
CA ILE A 296 13.60 -7.87 -5.05
C ILE A 296 15.02 -8.39 -4.89
N GLU A 297 15.54 -9.07 -5.91
CA GLU A 297 16.92 -9.55 -5.96
C GLU A 297 17.90 -8.37 -5.87
N GLN A 298 18.87 -8.50 -4.96
CA GLN A 298 19.92 -7.50 -4.77
C GLN A 298 21.10 -7.82 -5.68
N CYS A 299 21.81 -6.80 -6.16
CA CYS A 299 22.97 -7.04 -7.00
C CYS A 299 24.10 -7.73 -6.21
N ALA A 300 24.81 -8.67 -6.84
CA ALA A 300 26.01 -9.21 -6.24
C ALA A 300 27.09 -8.11 -6.11
N PRO A 301 27.87 -8.05 -5.02
CA PRO A 301 28.83 -6.96 -4.78
C PRO A 301 29.82 -6.71 -5.93
N ASN A 302 30.21 -7.74 -6.67
CA ASN A 302 31.16 -7.66 -7.79
C ASN A 302 30.49 -7.42 -9.16
N GLU A 303 29.16 -7.43 -9.23
CA GLU A 303 28.37 -7.28 -10.47
C GLU A 303 27.71 -5.90 -10.58
N THR A 304 28.05 -5.00 -9.64
CA THR A 304 27.53 -3.64 -9.61
C THR A 304 28.30 -2.76 -10.60
N VAL A 305 27.57 -2.01 -11.42
CA VAL A 305 28.10 -1.09 -12.44
C VAL A 305 27.57 0.33 -12.21
N PRO A 306 28.24 1.38 -12.74
CA PRO A 306 27.65 2.70 -12.81
C PRO A 306 26.27 2.65 -13.47
N PHE A 307 25.35 3.50 -13.01
CA PHE A 307 23.98 3.51 -13.52
C PHE A 307 23.94 3.55 -15.05
N ASN A 308 23.25 2.58 -15.62
CA ASN A 308 23.03 2.41 -17.05
C ASN A 308 21.53 2.28 -17.29
N SER A 309 20.94 3.33 -17.88
CA SER A 309 19.50 3.37 -18.19
C SER A 309 19.04 2.24 -19.10
N SER A 310 19.92 1.66 -19.91
CA SER A 310 19.60 0.55 -20.82
C SER A 310 19.43 -0.78 -20.09
N LEU A 311 19.92 -0.89 -18.85
CA LEU A 311 19.74 -2.08 -18.00
C LEU A 311 18.45 -2.01 -17.19
N VAL A 312 17.78 -0.85 -17.14
CA VAL A 312 16.57 -0.67 -16.35
C VAL A 312 15.46 -1.56 -16.90
N ALA A 313 15.01 -2.51 -16.09
CA ALA A 313 13.96 -3.46 -16.44
C ALA A 313 12.95 -3.56 -15.29
N GLY A 314 11.68 -3.77 -15.63
CA GLY A 314 10.61 -3.84 -14.64
C GLY A 314 9.29 -3.26 -15.13
N ARG A 315 8.36 -3.10 -14.20
CA ARG A 315 7.07 -2.43 -14.43
C ARG A 315 6.95 -1.27 -13.45
N PHE A 316 6.62 -0.09 -13.99
CA PHE A 316 6.59 1.17 -13.26
C PHE A 316 5.29 1.92 -13.55
N GLN A 317 4.65 2.46 -12.53
CA GLN A 317 3.45 3.29 -12.63
C GLN A 317 3.77 4.64 -12.00
N SER A 318 3.39 5.74 -12.66
CA SER A 318 3.53 7.08 -12.08
C SER A 318 2.45 7.31 -11.02
N LEU A 319 2.67 8.27 -10.12
CA LEU A 319 1.63 8.71 -9.18
C LEU A 319 0.42 9.33 -9.90
N GLU A 320 0.63 9.90 -11.08
CA GLU A 320 -0.42 10.53 -11.90
C GLU A 320 -1.33 9.47 -12.57
N ASP A 321 -0.76 8.31 -12.90
CA ASP A 321 -1.47 7.17 -13.51
C ASP A 321 -1.99 6.16 -12.47
N TRP A 322 -1.98 6.52 -11.19
CA TRP A 322 -2.39 5.64 -10.08
C TRP A 322 -3.71 6.11 -9.46
N PRO A 323 -4.84 5.46 -9.80
CA PRO A 323 -6.16 6.01 -9.49
C PRO A 323 -6.74 5.55 -8.15
N PHE A 324 -5.97 4.81 -7.32
CA PHE A 324 -6.55 4.13 -6.16
C PHE A 324 -7.26 5.07 -5.18
N GLN A 325 -6.69 6.25 -4.94
CA GLN A 325 -7.35 7.25 -4.08
C GLN A 325 -8.73 7.62 -4.63
N VAL A 326 -8.84 7.89 -5.92
CA VAL A 326 -10.11 8.23 -6.57
C VAL A 326 -11.08 7.04 -6.50
N GLN A 327 -10.61 5.81 -6.73
CA GLN A 327 -11.44 4.59 -6.60
C GLN A 327 -12.02 4.47 -5.19
N ALA A 328 -11.19 4.61 -4.17
CA ALA A 328 -11.63 4.50 -2.78
C ALA A 328 -12.55 5.64 -2.34
N GLU A 329 -12.33 6.86 -2.85
CA GLU A 329 -13.23 8.00 -2.61
C GLU A 329 -14.61 7.78 -3.22
N LEU A 330 -14.68 7.25 -4.44
CA LEU A 330 -15.95 6.99 -5.09
C LEU A 330 -16.68 5.78 -4.51
N ALA A 331 -15.97 4.68 -4.27
CA ALA A 331 -16.53 3.50 -3.61
C ALA A 331 -17.07 3.82 -2.20
N ALA A 332 -16.50 4.83 -1.51
CA ALA A 332 -17.04 5.30 -0.24
C ALA A 332 -18.37 6.08 -0.40
N ARG A 333 -18.57 6.77 -1.53
CA ARG A 333 -19.82 7.51 -1.84
C ARG A 333 -20.99 6.57 -2.14
N ASP A 334 -20.71 5.33 -2.50
CA ASP A 334 -21.74 4.30 -2.66
C ASP A 334 -22.31 3.80 -1.32
N GLU A 335 -21.80 4.30 -0.19
CA GLU A 335 -22.24 3.98 1.17
C GLU A 335 -22.30 2.46 1.44
N PRO A 336 -21.17 1.72 1.26
CA PRO A 336 -21.17 0.28 1.44
C PRO A 336 -21.46 -0.11 2.90
N ASP A 337 -22.13 -1.24 3.10
CA ASP A 337 -22.23 -1.89 4.41
C ASP A 337 -20.98 -2.74 4.71
N LEU A 338 -20.24 -3.13 3.67
CA LEU A 338 -19.08 -4.02 3.74
C LEU A 338 -18.10 -3.74 2.59
N VAL A 339 -16.81 -3.90 2.86
CA VAL A 339 -15.76 -3.92 1.83
C VAL A 339 -15.04 -5.26 1.88
N VAL A 340 -14.82 -5.87 0.72
CA VAL A 340 -13.98 -7.06 0.57
C VAL A 340 -12.81 -6.69 -0.32
N HIS A 341 -11.59 -6.85 0.20
CA HIS A 341 -10.38 -6.64 -0.59
C HIS A 341 -9.63 -7.97 -0.78
N VAL A 342 -9.47 -8.42 -2.02
CA VAL A 342 -8.95 -9.75 -2.39
C VAL A 342 -7.42 -9.84 -2.40
N GLY A 343 -6.73 -9.04 -1.59
CA GLY A 343 -5.26 -9.01 -1.52
C GLY A 343 -4.58 -8.04 -2.49
N ASP A 344 -3.25 -7.99 -2.41
CA ASP A 344 -2.37 -7.14 -3.22
C ASP A 344 -2.59 -5.64 -2.98
N TYR A 345 -2.18 -5.20 -1.79
CA TYR A 345 -2.21 -3.81 -1.33
C TYR A 345 -0.87 -3.11 -1.59
N PHE A 346 0.23 -3.87 -1.51
CA PHE A 346 1.58 -3.33 -1.49
C PHE A 346 2.38 -3.70 -2.75
N TYR A 347 2.68 -2.70 -3.56
CA TYR A 347 3.36 -2.85 -4.84
C TYR A 347 4.67 -2.07 -4.97
N ARG A 348 4.98 -1.21 -3.99
CA ARG A 348 6.22 -0.44 -3.93
C ARG A 348 7.35 -1.20 -3.23
N GLN A 349 7.75 -2.34 -3.74
CA GLN A 349 8.74 -3.20 -3.06
C GLN A 349 10.15 -2.62 -3.02
N GLY A 350 10.49 -1.73 -3.94
CA GLY A 350 11.84 -1.22 -4.10
C GLY A 350 11.88 0.22 -4.58
N PRO A 351 13.09 0.79 -4.68
CA PRO A 351 13.27 2.12 -5.23
C PRO A 351 12.83 2.13 -6.70
N CYS A 352 12.26 3.25 -7.10
CA CYS A 352 12.00 3.51 -8.50
C CYS A 352 13.32 3.93 -9.20
N PRO A 353 13.68 3.44 -10.39
CA PRO A 353 14.87 3.91 -11.07
C PRO A 353 14.81 5.42 -11.40
N GLN A 354 15.94 6.12 -11.39
CA GLN A 354 15.98 7.59 -11.53
C GLN A 354 15.41 8.10 -12.86
N ASN A 355 15.53 7.29 -13.92
CA ASN A 355 15.01 7.61 -15.26
C ASN A 355 13.52 7.27 -15.45
N GLN A 356 12.83 6.79 -14.41
CA GLN A 356 11.42 6.44 -14.46
C GLN A 356 10.55 7.52 -13.80
N ASN A 357 9.29 7.61 -14.27
CA ASN A 357 8.31 8.60 -13.82
C ASN A 357 7.79 8.37 -12.38
N CYS A 358 8.19 7.29 -11.72
CA CYS A 358 7.89 7.01 -10.32
C CYS A 358 8.96 7.51 -9.33
N SER A 359 10.04 8.16 -9.78
CA SER A 359 11.19 8.51 -8.94
C SER A 359 10.86 9.45 -7.76
N ALA A 360 9.66 10.06 -7.77
CA ALA A 360 9.12 10.83 -6.66
C ALA A 360 8.90 10.02 -5.38
N ILE A 361 8.74 8.69 -5.47
CA ILE A 361 8.60 7.83 -4.29
C ILE A 361 9.93 7.62 -3.57
N ASN A 362 11.06 7.87 -4.22
CA ASN A 362 12.36 7.66 -3.63
C ASN A 362 12.69 8.77 -2.65
N ASN A 363 13.47 8.41 -1.64
CA ASN A 363 14.11 9.42 -0.82
C ASN A 363 15.26 10.07 -1.60
N ARG A 364 14.98 11.19 -2.27
CA ARG A 364 15.98 11.95 -3.04
C ARG A 364 17.11 12.54 -2.19
N SER A 365 16.89 12.65 -0.88
CA SER A 365 17.89 13.17 0.06
C SER A 365 18.74 12.05 0.67
N PHE A 366 18.27 10.79 0.66
CA PHE A 366 18.96 9.64 1.24
C PHE A 366 18.76 8.40 0.37
N PRO A 367 19.67 8.14 -0.60
CA PRO A 367 19.54 7.02 -1.54
C PRO A 367 19.40 5.65 -0.85
N ASN A 368 19.95 5.52 0.36
CA ASN A 368 20.02 4.27 1.13
C ASN A 368 18.94 4.12 2.22
N SER A 369 17.99 5.07 2.30
CA SER A 369 16.80 4.94 3.16
C SER A 369 15.58 4.76 2.28
N PRO A 370 14.66 3.82 2.62
CA PRO A 370 13.41 3.73 1.89
C PRO A 370 12.69 5.08 1.92
N GLY A 371 12.21 5.49 0.74
CA GLY A 371 11.30 6.62 0.62
C GLY A 371 9.88 6.18 0.98
N LEU A 372 8.94 6.34 0.06
CA LEU A 372 7.59 5.82 0.16
C LEU A 372 7.49 4.40 -0.43
N TRP A 373 8.46 3.54 -0.13
CA TRP A 373 8.58 2.16 -0.65
C TRP A 373 9.20 1.23 0.40
N GLY A 374 9.11 -0.07 0.19
CA GLY A 374 9.54 -1.13 1.11
C GLY A 374 8.47 -1.52 2.12
N ASP A 375 8.57 -2.72 2.68
CA ASP A 375 7.64 -3.29 3.67
C ASP A 375 7.79 -2.61 5.05
N ASN A 376 7.54 -1.31 5.10
CA ASN A 376 7.66 -0.47 6.28
C ASN A 376 6.46 0.48 6.38
N TRP A 377 6.37 1.24 7.47
CA TRP A 377 5.22 2.14 7.68
C TRP A 377 5.02 3.15 6.53
N ASN A 378 6.08 3.76 6.02
CA ASN A 378 5.96 4.79 4.98
C ASN A 378 5.46 4.19 3.66
N GLY A 379 5.94 2.98 3.31
CA GLY A 379 5.46 2.22 2.16
C GLY A 379 3.97 1.90 2.30
N TRP A 380 3.58 1.24 3.40
CA TRP A 380 2.18 0.88 3.67
C TRP A 380 1.24 2.08 3.77
N TYR A 381 1.68 3.15 4.41
CA TYR A 381 0.90 4.38 4.51
C TYR A 381 0.61 4.96 3.12
N ALA A 382 1.65 5.11 2.32
CA ALA A 382 1.54 5.76 1.01
C ALA A 382 0.87 4.89 -0.05
N ASP A 383 0.98 3.56 0.04
CA ASP A 383 0.45 2.63 -0.97
C ASP A 383 -1.00 2.20 -0.68
N PHE A 384 -1.38 2.06 0.60
CA PHE A 384 -2.70 1.57 0.95
C PHE A 384 -3.49 2.53 1.85
N PHE A 385 -2.95 2.92 3.00
CA PHE A 385 -3.76 3.60 4.01
C PHE A 385 -4.18 5.01 3.61
N GLN A 386 -3.26 5.83 3.12
CA GLN A 386 -3.54 7.20 2.67
C GLN A 386 -4.61 7.26 1.57
N PRO A 387 -4.50 6.50 0.46
CA PRO A 387 -5.52 6.56 -0.60
C PRO A 387 -6.86 5.95 -0.18
N SER A 388 -6.90 5.02 0.78
CA SER A 388 -8.13 4.33 1.18
C SER A 388 -8.86 4.93 2.39
N LEU A 389 -8.38 6.05 2.96
CA LEU A 389 -8.93 6.65 4.20
C LEU A 389 -10.44 6.86 4.17
N SER A 390 -10.99 7.32 3.03
CA SER A 390 -12.43 7.53 2.83
C SER A 390 -13.21 6.23 3.01
N LEU A 391 -12.75 5.16 2.37
CA LEU A 391 -13.42 3.86 2.37
C LEU A 391 -13.20 3.08 3.66
N LEU A 392 -12.01 3.19 4.28
CA LEU A 392 -11.73 2.67 5.62
C LEU A 392 -12.65 3.27 6.69
N SER A 393 -13.06 4.53 6.49
CA SER A 393 -13.99 5.23 7.40
C SER A 393 -15.46 4.89 7.11
N ALA A 394 -15.79 4.51 5.87
CA ALA A 394 -17.17 4.31 5.43
C ALA A 394 -17.77 2.98 5.87
N ALA A 395 -16.98 1.89 5.91
CA ALA A 395 -17.47 0.54 6.12
C ALA A 395 -16.43 -0.38 6.80
N PRO A 396 -16.86 -1.50 7.43
CA PRO A 396 -15.97 -2.56 7.89
C PRO A 396 -15.42 -3.38 6.71
N TRP A 397 -14.21 -3.92 6.88
CA TRP A 397 -13.47 -4.63 5.82
C TRP A 397 -13.28 -6.12 6.10
N ILE A 398 -13.23 -6.91 5.02
CA ILE A 398 -12.66 -8.26 4.98
C ILE A 398 -11.36 -8.15 4.18
N PHE A 399 -10.23 -8.37 4.86
CA PHE A 399 -8.90 -8.32 4.26
C PHE A 399 -8.43 -9.73 3.90
N LEU A 400 -8.18 -9.97 2.63
CA LEU A 400 -7.46 -11.16 2.16
C LEU A 400 -5.99 -10.84 1.92
N ARG A 401 -5.15 -11.86 1.96
CA ARG A 401 -3.72 -11.74 1.67
C ARG A 401 -3.46 -12.07 0.20
N GLY A 402 -2.66 -11.25 -0.48
CA GLY A 402 -2.22 -11.50 -1.85
C GLY A 402 -0.79 -12.00 -1.93
N ASN A 403 -0.33 -12.36 -3.13
CA ASN A 403 1.05 -12.82 -3.33
C ASN A 403 2.06 -11.65 -3.22
N HIS A 404 1.59 -10.41 -3.19
CA HIS A 404 2.35 -9.23 -2.79
C HIS A 404 2.48 -9.02 -1.28
N GLU A 405 1.91 -9.92 -0.48
CA GLU A 405 1.99 -9.97 0.98
C GLU A 405 2.53 -11.33 1.49
N ARG A 406 3.45 -11.95 0.74
CA ARG A 406 4.28 -13.09 1.22
C ARG A 406 5.32 -12.60 2.23
N CYS A 407 5.90 -13.47 3.06
CA CYS A 407 6.86 -13.01 4.08
C CYS A 407 8.12 -12.36 3.51
N GLY A 408 8.56 -12.81 2.33
CA GLY A 408 9.63 -12.15 1.59
C GLY A 408 9.24 -10.81 0.97
N ARG A 409 7.96 -10.42 0.98
CA ARG A 409 7.39 -9.34 0.15
C ARG A 409 6.10 -8.80 0.77
N GLY A 410 6.15 -7.70 1.52
CA GLY A 410 4.97 -7.05 2.10
C GLY A 410 4.29 -7.81 3.25
N GLY A 411 4.59 -9.09 3.47
CA GLY A 411 3.88 -9.90 4.47
C GLY A 411 3.95 -9.35 5.89
N ASN A 412 5.05 -8.69 6.27
CA ASN A 412 5.23 -8.21 7.63
C ASN A 412 4.25 -7.08 7.95
N GLY A 413 4.08 -6.12 7.05
CA GLY A 413 3.06 -5.10 7.19
C GLY A 413 1.65 -5.68 7.12
N PHE A 414 1.40 -6.69 6.27
CA PHE A 414 0.09 -7.37 6.25
C PHE A 414 -0.25 -8.00 7.61
N PHE A 415 0.62 -8.84 8.17
CA PHE A 415 0.35 -9.52 9.45
C PHE A 415 0.26 -8.55 10.64
N LEU A 416 1.02 -7.45 10.59
CA LEU A 416 0.97 -6.40 11.60
C LEU A 416 -0.34 -5.59 11.52
N LEU A 417 -0.75 -5.20 10.32
CA LEU A 417 -1.79 -4.19 10.10
C LEU A 417 -3.14 -4.82 9.73
N LEU A 418 -3.18 -5.72 8.75
CA LEU A 418 -4.43 -6.15 8.10
C LEU A 418 -4.89 -7.57 8.47
N ASP A 419 -3.98 -8.47 8.85
CA ASP A 419 -4.32 -9.88 9.12
C ASP A 419 -5.45 -10.03 10.15
N PRO A 420 -6.51 -10.80 9.86
CA PRO A 420 -7.70 -10.90 10.70
C PRO A 420 -7.50 -11.74 11.97
N ARG A 421 -6.32 -12.34 12.17
CA ARG A 421 -6.06 -13.27 13.27
C ARG A 421 -5.44 -12.56 14.47
N PRO A 422 -5.46 -13.20 15.65
CA PRO A 422 -4.68 -12.74 16.79
C PRO A 422 -3.21 -12.58 16.40
N TYR A 423 -2.63 -11.43 16.75
CA TYR A 423 -1.20 -11.24 16.56
C TYR A 423 -0.46 -12.16 17.55
N PRO A 424 0.51 -12.98 17.10
CA PRO A 424 1.22 -13.87 18.00
C PRO A 424 2.00 -13.05 19.03
N GLU A 425 1.95 -13.46 20.30
CA GLU A 425 2.58 -12.72 21.42
C GLU A 425 4.13 -12.70 21.36
N MET A 426 4.74 -13.44 20.42
CA MET A 426 6.20 -13.52 20.34
C MET A 426 6.82 -12.28 19.70
N ILE A 427 7.47 -11.46 20.53
CA ILE A 427 8.34 -10.35 20.11
C ILE A 427 9.67 -10.92 19.63
N GLY A 428 9.98 -10.80 18.33
CA GLY A 428 11.36 -10.84 17.83
C GLY A 428 11.79 -11.98 16.89
N GLY A 429 10.94 -12.44 15.97
CA GLY A 429 11.43 -13.34 14.91
C GLY A 429 10.51 -13.54 13.73
N GLU A 430 9.47 -14.36 13.88
CA GLU A 430 8.69 -14.86 12.74
C GLU A 430 7.20 -14.90 13.11
N TYR A 431 6.51 -13.77 12.94
CA TYR A 431 5.05 -13.69 13.03
C TYR A 431 4.38 -13.79 11.66
N CYS A 432 5.15 -13.57 10.60
CA CYS A 432 4.69 -13.76 9.25
C CYS A 432 4.73 -15.25 8.90
N GLN A 433 3.66 -15.75 8.31
CA GLN A 433 3.51 -17.16 7.93
C GLN A 433 3.31 -17.29 6.42
N ASP A 434 3.87 -18.34 5.83
CA ASP A 434 3.69 -18.64 4.42
C ASP A 434 2.26 -19.09 4.11
N TYR A 435 1.62 -19.85 4.99
CA TYR A 435 0.24 -20.30 4.83
C TYR A 435 -0.59 -19.93 6.05
N THR A 436 -1.86 -19.60 5.84
CA THR A 436 -2.82 -19.39 6.92
C THR A 436 -4.07 -20.21 6.68
N ASP A 437 -4.68 -20.71 7.76
CA ASP A 437 -5.83 -21.61 7.68
C ASP A 437 -7.06 -20.92 7.06
N PRO A 438 -7.88 -21.61 6.26
CA PRO A 438 -9.16 -21.10 5.80
C PRO A 438 -10.05 -20.63 6.96
N TYR A 439 -10.84 -19.59 6.72
CA TYR A 439 -11.80 -19.10 7.70
C TYR A 439 -13.07 -18.60 7.00
N ALA A 440 -14.14 -18.39 7.79
CA ALA A 440 -15.40 -17.94 7.24
C ALA A 440 -16.03 -16.83 8.08
N ILE A 441 -16.49 -15.78 7.41
CA ILE A 441 -17.20 -14.68 8.03
C ILE A 441 -18.69 -14.85 7.74
N THR A 442 -19.46 -15.01 8.81
CA THR A 442 -20.88 -15.40 8.74
C THR A 442 -21.79 -14.24 9.15
N PHE A 443 -22.62 -13.82 8.21
CA PHE A 443 -23.72 -12.86 8.39
C PHE A 443 -25.06 -13.60 8.54
N ALA A 444 -26.18 -12.89 8.63
CA ALA A 444 -27.48 -13.54 8.82
C ALA A 444 -27.88 -14.40 7.60
N ASP A 445 -27.67 -13.89 6.39
CA ASP A 445 -28.12 -14.44 5.11
C ASP A 445 -26.97 -14.87 4.17
N THR A 446 -25.78 -14.35 4.41
CA THR A 446 -24.58 -14.61 3.61
C THR A 446 -23.43 -15.16 4.46
N GLN A 447 -22.52 -15.85 3.80
CA GLN A 447 -21.25 -16.25 4.39
C GLN A 447 -20.14 -16.12 3.34
N PHE A 448 -19.04 -15.51 3.73
CA PHE A 448 -17.82 -15.45 2.94
C PHE A 448 -16.87 -16.53 3.44
N VAL A 449 -16.41 -17.39 2.55
CA VAL A 449 -15.45 -18.46 2.82
C VAL A 449 -14.12 -18.04 2.21
N ILE A 450 -13.12 -17.80 3.04
CA ILE A 450 -11.85 -17.18 2.65
C ILE A 450 -10.76 -18.24 2.61
N LEU A 451 -10.06 -18.31 1.49
CA LEU A 451 -8.89 -19.13 1.26
C LEU A 451 -7.66 -18.24 1.09
N ASP A 452 -6.61 -18.55 1.85
CA ASP A 452 -5.30 -17.97 1.62
C ASP A 452 -4.61 -18.71 0.47
N THR A 453 -4.51 -18.04 -0.68
CA THR A 453 -3.84 -18.55 -1.88
C THR A 453 -2.60 -17.74 -2.24
N ALA A 454 -2.07 -16.94 -1.30
CA ALA A 454 -0.96 -16.04 -1.56
C ALA A 454 0.31 -16.75 -2.04
N MET A 455 0.49 -18.04 -1.73
CA MET A 455 1.71 -18.80 -2.05
C MET A 455 1.65 -19.57 -3.37
N VAL A 456 0.54 -19.55 -4.11
CA VAL A 456 0.48 -20.22 -5.42
C VAL A 456 1.47 -19.53 -6.35
N ASP A 457 2.36 -20.26 -7.01
CA ASP A 457 3.34 -19.60 -7.89
C ASP A 457 2.75 -19.31 -9.27
N ASP A 458 3.00 -18.08 -9.71
CA ASP A 458 2.63 -17.59 -11.02
C ASP A 458 3.30 -18.41 -12.12
N VAL A 459 2.53 -18.75 -13.15
CA VAL A 459 3.08 -19.27 -14.41
C VAL A 459 3.54 -18.08 -15.27
N LYS A 460 4.68 -18.20 -15.96
CA LYS A 460 5.16 -17.12 -16.85
C LYS A 460 4.20 -16.95 -18.03
N THR A 461 3.51 -15.81 -18.07
CA THR A 461 2.56 -15.49 -19.15
C THR A 461 2.96 -14.20 -19.85
N ASP A 462 2.31 -13.89 -20.98
CA ASP A 462 2.61 -12.66 -21.71
C ASP A 462 2.01 -11.45 -21.01
N ASP A 463 2.72 -10.34 -21.07
CA ASP A 463 2.25 -9.04 -20.55
C ASP A 463 1.09 -8.47 -21.38
N ARG A 464 0.76 -9.04 -22.55
CA ARG A 464 -0.29 -8.53 -23.43
C ARG A 464 -1.15 -9.65 -24.00
N CYS A 465 -2.45 -9.44 -23.96
CA CYS A 465 -3.41 -10.23 -24.72
C CYS A 465 -3.69 -9.58 -26.08
N PRO A 466 -3.48 -10.27 -27.22
CA PRO A 466 -3.82 -9.75 -28.55
C PRO A 466 -5.33 -9.67 -28.78
N GLU A 467 -5.74 -9.02 -29.87
CA GLU A 467 -7.16 -8.77 -30.17
C GLU A 467 -7.99 -10.03 -30.45
N SER A 468 -7.36 -11.10 -30.94
CA SER A 468 -8.04 -12.36 -31.29
C SER A 468 -7.18 -13.57 -30.93
N PRO A 469 -7.10 -13.92 -29.63
CA PRO A 469 -6.43 -15.15 -29.21
C PRO A 469 -7.15 -16.38 -29.79
N THR A 470 -6.42 -17.42 -30.15
CA THR A 470 -6.98 -18.60 -30.85
C THR A 470 -6.85 -19.90 -30.04
N GLY A 471 -7.72 -20.88 -30.34
CA GLY A 471 -7.66 -22.24 -29.80
C GLY A 471 -8.42 -22.44 -28.48
N ASN A 472 -8.53 -23.70 -28.03
CA ASN A 472 -9.05 -24.05 -26.71
C ASN A 472 -8.19 -23.41 -25.61
N ILE A 473 -8.77 -23.24 -24.41
CA ILE A 473 -8.03 -22.73 -23.27
C ILE A 473 -7.11 -23.85 -22.78
N GLY A 474 -5.84 -23.74 -23.10
CA GLY A 474 -4.83 -24.68 -22.63
C GLY A 474 -4.57 -24.51 -21.13
N THR A 475 -4.27 -25.60 -20.44
CA THR A 475 -3.59 -25.54 -19.14
C THR A 475 -2.11 -25.78 -19.35
N LEU A 476 -1.26 -24.94 -18.76
CA LEU A 476 0.14 -25.29 -18.61
C LEU A 476 0.22 -26.32 -17.50
N ASN A 477 0.55 -27.58 -17.84
CA ASN A 477 0.86 -28.57 -16.83
C ASN A 477 2.09 -28.07 -16.06
N ARG A 478 1.86 -27.65 -14.81
CA ARG A 478 2.92 -27.06 -14.01
C ARG A 478 4.11 -28.00 -13.88
N LEU A 479 3.87 -29.31 -13.69
CA LEU A 479 4.93 -30.31 -13.56
C LEU A 479 5.89 -30.40 -14.74
N ASP A 480 5.48 -29.88 -15.91
CA ASP A 480 6.25 -29.89 -17.15
C ASP A 480 6.75 -28.49 -17.55
N ASP A 481 6.46 -27.44 -16.77
CA ASP A 481 6.97 -26.09 -17.03
C ASP A 481 8.49 -26.04 -16.77
N PRO A 482 9.34 -25.81 -17.79
CA PRO A 482 10.78 -25.71 -17.59
C PRO A 482 11.21 -24.45 -16.82
N ASN A 483 10.30 -23.49 -16.59
CA ASN A 483 10.56 -22.23 -15.91
C ASN A 483 10.11 -22.18 -14.45
N GLN A 484 9.56 -23.26 -13.90
CA GLN A 484 9.08 -23.28 -12.53
C GLN A 484 10.22 -23.15 -11.51
N SER A 485 9.96 -22.42 -10.43
CA SER A 485 10.91 -22.25 -9.31
C SER A 485 10.94 -23.43 -8.34
N LEU A 486 9.90 -24.26 -8.34
CA LEU A 486 9.75 -25.40 -7.44
C LEU A 486 10.06 -26.73 -8.14
N THR A 487 10.59 -27.68 -7.39
CA THR A 487 10.72 -29.08 -7.82
C THR A 487 9.34 -29.73 -7.98
N LYS A 488 9.27 -30.82 -8.75
CA LYS A 488 8.01 -31.58 -8.91
C LYS A 488 7.45 -32.06 -7.56
N ALA A 489 8.30 -32.41 -6.60
CA ALA A 489 7.89 -32.84 -5.27
C ALA A 489 7.25 -31.68 -4.48
N GLU A 490 7.87 -30.51 -4.46
CA GLU A 490 7.33 -29.31 -3.78
C GLU A 490 5.99 -28.86 -4.39
N ILE A 491 5.82 -29.02 -5.70
CA ILE A 491 4.55 -28.71 -6.37
C ILE A 491 3.44 -29.64 -5.90
N LEU A 492 3.72 -30.95 -5.84
CA LEU A 492 2.74 -31.93 -5.37
C LEU A 492 2.43 -31.74 -3.88
N GLU A 493 3.42 -31.37 -3.08
CA GLU A 493 3.19 -30.96 -1.69
C GLU A 493 2.30 -29.73 -1.59
N GLN A 494 2.52 -28.71 -2.42
CA GLN A 494 1.68 -27.52 -2.46
C GLN A 494 0.23 -27.86 -2.87
N VAL A 495 0.03 -28.79 -3.81
CA VAL A 495 -1.32 -29.31 -4.13
C VAL A 495 -1.97 -29.94 -2.89
N GLU A 496 -1.23 -30.70 -2.08
CA GLU A 496 -1.75 -31.30 -0.83
C GLU A 496 -2.10 -30.27 0.24
N ILE A 497 -1.30 -29.20 0.37
CA ILE A 497 -1.63 -28.08 1.26
C ILE A 497 -2.97 -27.46 0.85
N TYR A 498 -3.14 -27.12 -0.43
CA TYR A 498 -4.39 -26.52 -0.89
C TYR A 498 -5.57 -27.48 -0.87
N ARG A 499 -5.34 -28.79 -1.07
CA ARG A 499 -6.42 -29.78 -0.93
C ARG A 499 -6.98 -29.76 0.49
N ARG A 500 -6.11 -29.78 1.50
CA ARG A 500 -6.52 -29.63 2.89
C ARG A 500 -7.25 -28.30 3.14
N HIS A 501 -6.77 -27.20 2.56
CA HIS A 501 -7.46 -25.91 2.67
C HIS A 501 -8.87 -25.95 2.05
N PHE A 502 -9.05 -26.58 0.89
CA PHE A 502 -10.37 -26.79 0.32
C PHE A 502 -11.24 -27.64 1.24
N GLU A 503 -10.76 -28.78 1.70
CA GLU A 503 -11.49 -29.65 2.64
C GLU A 503 -11.90 -28.94 3.94
N GLU A 504 -11.05 -28.10 4.51
CA GLU A 504 -11.41 -27.30 5.70
C GLU A 504 -12.45 -26.23 5.35
N SER A 505 -12.29 -25.54 4.22
CA SER A 505 -13.25 -24.54 3.75
C SER A 505 -14.65 -25.13 3.53
N GLU A 506 -14.70 -26.39 3.09
CA GLU A 506 -15.94 -27.11 2.88
C GLU A 506 -16.71 -27.34 4.19
N LYS A 507 -15.98 -27.56 5.30
CA LYS A 507 -16.51 -27.80 6.65
C LYS A 507 -17.00 -26.51 7.32
N LEU A 508 -16.48 -25.35 6.92
CA LEU A 508 -16.85 -24.05 7.48
C LEU A 508 -18.24 -23.55 7.01
N ARG A 509 -18.78 -24.13 5.94
CA ARG A 509 -20.04 -23.70 5.31
C ARG A 509 -21.23 -23.96 6.23
N THR A 510 -21.99 -22.90 6.52
CA THR A 510 -23.16 -22.99 7.40
C THR A 510 -24.44 -23.17 6.58
N PRO A 511 -25.24 -24.23 6.81
CA PRO A 511 -26.48 -24.46 6.06
C PRO A 511 -27.44 -23.27 6.09
N GLY A 512 -28.16 -23.07 4.98
CA GLY A 512 -29.22 -22.04 4.86
C GLY A 512 -28.73 -20.63 4.52
N ARG A 513 -27.43 -20.43 4.28
CA ARG A 513 -26.84 -19.15 3.84
C ARG A 513 -26.37 -19.23 2.41
N THR A 514 -26.29 -18.08 1.75
CA THR A 514 -25.61 -17.96 0.45
C THR A 514 -24.10 -17.86 0.68
N HIS A 515 -23.32 -18.75 0.08
CA HIS A 515 -21.86 -18.79 0.24
C HIS A 515 -21.13 -18.15 -0.94
N PHE A 516 -20.11 -17.36 -0.62
CA PHE A 516 -19.15 -16.82 -1.57
C PHE A 516 -17.76 -17.36 -1.27
N LEU A 517 -17.10 -17.97 -2.26
CA LEU A 517 -15.73 -18.44 -2.12
C LEU A 517 -14.77 -17.32 -2.55
N ILE A 518 -13.87 -16.91 -1.67
CA ILE A 518 -12.97 -15.78 -1.93
C ILE A 518 -11.52 -16.18 -1.71
N SER A 519 -10.67 -15.84 -2.66
CA SER A 519 -9.21 -16.03 -2.57
C SER A 519 -8.49 -14.92 -3.33
N HIS A 520 -7.16 -14.82 -3.21
CA HIS A 520 -6.41 -13.88 -4.04
C HIS A 520 -6.15 -14.46 -5.44
N HIS A 521 -5.32 -15.51 -5.53
CA HIS A 521 -5.17 -16.26 -6.78
C HIS A 521 -6.49 -16.91 -7.16
N PRO A 522 -6.93 -16.77 -8.43
CA PRO A 522 -8.19 -17.29 -8.89
C PRO A 522 -8.14 -18.79 -9.14
N ILE A 523 -9.10 -19.54 -8.62
CA ILE A 523 -9.14 -21.00 -8.87
C ILE A 523 -9.37 -21.28 -10.37
N PHE A 524 -10.26 -20.50 -10.96
CA PHE A 524 -10.41 -20.39 -12.41
C PHE A 524 -10.21 -18.96 -12.82
N GLY A 525 -9.44 -18.79 -13.88
CA GLY A 525 -9.15 -17.52 -14.53
C GLY A 525 -8.37 -17.82 -15.80
N PHE A 526 -8.23 -16.82 -16.66
CA PHE A 526 -7.41 -16.99 -17.86
C PHE A 526 -6.59 -15.76 -18.17
N VAL A 527 -5.46 -16.01 -18.81
CA VAL A 527 -4.51 -15.01 -19.30
C VAL A 527 -4.13 -15.36 -20.73
N CYS A 528 -3.32 -14.52 -21.37
CA CYS A 528 -2.77 -14.84 -22.68
C CYS A 528 -1.30 -15.19 -22.60
N HIS A 529 -0.91 -16.19 -23.39
CA HIS A 529 0.47 -16.54 -23.62
C HIS A 529 0.64 -16.97 -25.07
N GLN A 530 1.64 -16.43 -25.77
CA GLN A 530 1.94 -16.71 -27.18
C GLN A 530 0.71 -16.61 -28.10
N GLY A 531 -0.17 -15.65 -27.84
CA GLY A 531 -1.39 -15.42 -28.63
C GLY A 531 -2.52 -16.44 -28.45
N LYS A 532 -2.49 -17.24 -27.38
CA LYS A 532 -3.58 -18.16 -27.00
C LYS A 532 -4.06 -17.87 -25.59
N PHE A 533 -5.29 -18.27 -25.28
CA PHE A 533 -5.80 -18.25 -23.91
C PHE A 533 -5.24 -19.43 -23.12
N PHE A 534 -4.87 -19.17 -21.87
CA PHE A 534 -4.42 -20.16 -20.92
C PHE A 534 -5.17 -20.02 -19.60
N ALA A 535 -5.62 -21.14 -19.07
CA ALA A 535 -6.13 -21.20 -17.71
C ALA A 535 -4.96 -21.06 -16.74
N ILE A 536 -5.14 -20.22 -15.72
CA ILE A 536 -4.16 -20.03 -14.65
C ILE A 536 -4.47 -20.92 -13.44
N GLU A 537 -3.52 -21.00 -12.51
CA GLU A 537 -3.64 -21.67 -11.22
C GLU A 537 -3.90 -23.18 -11.27
N TRP A 538 -3.14 -23.88 -12.12
CA TRP A 538 -3.13 -25.34 -12.22
C TRP A 538 -3.05 -26.03 -10.85
N THR A 539 -2.22 -25.53 -9.92
CA THR A 539 -2.06 -26.12 -8.57
C THR A 539 -3.35 -26.08 -7.77
N LEU A 540 -4.10 -24.97 -7.82
CA LEU A 540 -5.39 -24.88 -7.15
C LEU A 540 -6.41 -25.84 -7.80
N GLN A 541 -6.37 -25.96 -9.13
CA GLN A 541 -7.27 -26.85 -9.87
C GLN A 541 -7.03 -28.33 -9.55
N GLN A 542 -5.78 -28.75 -9.36
CA GLN A 542 -5.46 -30.13 -8.93
C GLN A 542 -5.88 -30.43 -7.48
N ALA A 543 -6.05 -29.38 -6.67
CA ALA A 543 -6.42 -29.51 -5.27
C ALA A 543 -7.95 -29.60 -5.05
N LEU A 544 -8.75 -29.42 -6.11
CA LEU A 544 -10.20 -29.39 -5.99
C LEU A 544 -10.81 -30.76 -5.75
N SER A 545 -11.85 -30.76 -4.91
CA SER A 545 -12.77 -31.88 -4.73
C SER A 545 -14.12 -31.62 -5.43
N ASN A 546 -14.94 -32.65 -5.60
CA ASN A 546 -16.33 -32.55 -6.06
C ASN A 546 -17.22 -31.65 -5.15
N ASN A 547 -16.84 -31.46 -3.89
CA ASN A 547 -17.60 -30.69 -2.91
C ASN A 547 -17.15 -29.23 -2.83
N THR A 548 -16.04 -28.84 -3.47
CA THR A 548 -15.46 -27.50 -3.38
C THR A 548 -16.49 -26.42 -3.70
N TYR A 549 -17.21 -26.57 -4.81
CA TYR A 549 -18.20 -25.61 -5.28
C TYR A 549 -19.64 -25.92 -4.89
N LYS A 550 -19.87 -27.01 -4.15
CA LYS A 550 -21.20 -27.33 -3.65
C LYS A 550 -21.72 -26.15 -2.82
N ASP A 551 -22.95 -25.72 -3.08
CA ASP A 551 -23.58 -24.63 -2.32
C ASP A 551 -22.80 -23.28 -2.36
N ILE A 552 -21.88 -23.09 -3.31
CA ILE A 552 -21.23 -21.80 -3.59
C ILE A 552 -22.03 -21.07 -4.69
N SER A 553 -22.37 -19.81 -4.47
CA SER A 553 -23.15 -19.01 -5.44
C SER A 553 -22.26 -18.23 -6.41
N ALA A 554 -21.15 -17.70 -5.91
CA ALA A 554 -20.10 -17.08 -6.73
C ALA A 554 -18.74 -17.26 -6.08
N SER A 555 -17.69 -17.18 -6.89
CA SER A 555 -16.30 -17.13 -6.45
C SER A 555 -15.64 -15.84 -6.93
N ILE A 556 -14.87 -15.20 -6.04
CA ILE A 556 -14.38 -13.83 -6.21
C ILE A 556 -12.90 -13.81 -5.90
N HIS A 557 -12.10 -13.32 -6.85
CA HIS A 557 -10.66 -13.44 -6.85
C HIS A 557 -9.95 -12.16 -7.30
N GLY A 558 -8.64 -12.05 -7.10
CA GLY A 558 -7.78 -10.95 -7.58
C GLY A 558 -6.68 -11.43 -8.52
N HIS A 559 -5.46 -10.95 -8.31
CA HIS A 559 -4.19 -11.42 -8.91
C HIS A 559 -3.99 -11.03 -10.38
N VAL A 560 -4.99 -11.25 -11.23
CA VAL A 560 -4.92 -10.82 -12.64
C VAL A 560 -5.34 -9.36 -12.70
N HIS A 561 -4.44 -8.45 -13.09
CA HIS A 561 -4.74 -7.00 -13.10
C HIS A 561 -5.65 -6.58 -14.28
N MET A 562 -6.84 -7.15 -14.33
CA MET A 562 -7.95 -6.82 -15.21
C MET A 562 -9.24 -7.34 -14.55
N PHE A 563 -10.37 -6.83 -14.99
CA PHE A 563 -11.65 -7.40 -14.59
C PHE A 563 -11.95 -8.62 -15.48
N GLN A 564 -12.33 -9.74 -14.86
CA GLN A 564 -12.92 -10.87 -15.59
C GLN A 564 -14.21 -11.33 -14.91
N ALA A 565 -15.21 -11.67 -15.72
CA ALA A 565 -16.42 -12.32 -15.25
C ALA A 565 -16.84 -13.40 -16.22
N PHE A 566 -17.02 -14.63 -15.76
CA PHE A 566 -17.39 -15.73 -16.64
C PHE A 566 -18.11 -16.84 -15.89
N LYS A 567 -18.83 -17.67 -16.65
CA LYS A 567 -19.54 -18.84 -16.14
C LYS A 567 -18.99 -20.09 -16.80
N VAL A 568 -18.61 -21.06 -15.97
CA VAL A 568 -18.27 -22.42 -16.42
C VAL A 568 -19.50 -23.31 -16.25
N ASP A 569 -19.76 -24.19 -17.21
CA ASP A 569 -20.89 -25.11 -17.14
C ASP A 569 -20.84 -25.96 -15.85
N GLY A 570 -21.95 -25.97 -15.11
CA GLY A 570 -22.07 -26.71 -13.86
C GLY A 570 -21.38 -26.08 -12.65
N LEU A 571 -20.74 -24.91 -12.81
CA LEU A 571 -20.02 -24.20 -11.75
C LEU A 571 -20.63 -22.82 -11.47
N PRO A 572 -20.31 -22.21 -10.30
CA PRO A 572 -20.79 -20.86 -9.97
C PRO A 572 -20.22 -19.77 -10.89
N LEU A 573 -20.72 -18.55 -10.71
CA LEU A 573 -20.10 -17.37 -11.34
C LEU A 573 -18.67 -17.18 -10.81
N HIS A 574 -17.73 -16.94 -11.72
CA HIS A 574 -16.35 -16.60 -11.39
C HIS A 574 -16.09 -15.12 -11.69
N LEU A 575 -15.55 -14.41 -10.71
CA LEU A 575 -15.18 -13.00 -10.80
C LEU A 575 -13.71 -12.83 -10.45
N ILE A 576 -12.99 -12.09 -11.28
CA ILE A 576 -11.64 -11.60 -11.00
C ILE A 576 -11.71 -10.07 -10.95
N VAL A 577 -11.48 -9.52 -9.77
CA VAL A 577 -11.62 -8.09 -9.44
C VAL A 577 -10.25 -7.40 -9.33
N GLY A 578 -9.31 -7.73 -10.21
CA GLY A 578 -7.97 -7.13 -10.20
C GLY A 578 -7.86 -5.81 -10.97
N ASN A 579 -8.99 -5.18 -11.30
CA ASN A 579 -9.03 -3.90 -11.98
C ASN A 579 -8.93 -2.69 -11.02
N GLY A 580 -8.33 -2.88 -9.84
CA GLY A 580 -8.12 -1.85 -8.83
C GLY A 580 -7.12 -0.77 -9.24
N GLY A 581 -6.15 -0.45 -8.39
CA GLY A 581 -5.24 0.68 -8.61
C GLY A 581 -3.93 0.32 -9.32
N SER A 582 -3.49 -0.92 -9.18
CA SER A 582 -2.22 -1.41 -9.72
C SER A 582 -2.22 -1.46 -11.24
N ARG A 583 -1.05 -1.20 -11.84
CA ARG A 583 -0.84 -1.25 -13.29
C ARG A 583 -1.48 -2.48 -13.95
N LEU A 584 -2.52 -2.20 -14.74
CA LEU A 584 -3.31 -3.20 -15.44
C LEU A 584 -2.49 -3.97 -16.47
N GLN A 585 -2.89 -5.23 -16.70
CA GLN A 585 -2.42 -6.03 -17.82
C GLN A 585 -3.18 -5.63 -19.09
N PRO A 586 -2.52 -5.18 -20.16
CA PRO A 586 -3.19 -4.85 -21.42
C PRO A 586 -3.97 -6.01 -22.02
N TYR A 587 -5.28 -5.81 -22.19
CA TYR A 587 -6.16 -6.66 -22.99
C TYR A 587 -6.63 -5.89 -24.22
N LEU A 588 -6.18 -6.33 -25.40
CA LEU A 588 -6.55 -5.71 -26.68
C LEU A 588 -7.79 -6.35 -27.30
N GLY A 589 -8.27 -7.48 -26.75
CA GLY A 589 -9.50 -8.11 -27.20
C GLY A 589 -10.72 -7.22 -27.00
N LYS A 590 -11.78 -7.49 -27.77
CA LYS A 590 -13.10 -6.95 -27.47
C LYS A 590 -13.54 -7.48 -26.11
N SER A 591 -14.33 -6.74 -25.33
CA SER A 591 -14.72 -7.12 -23.96
C SER A 591 -15.46 -8.46 -23.82
N GLN A 592 -15.61 -9.23 -24.89
CA GLN A 592 -16.05 -10.62 -24.90
C GLN A 592 -14.82 -11.52 -24.68
N GLY A 593 -14.77 -12.17 -23.51
CA GLY A 593 -13.76 -13.17 -23.19
C GLY A 593 -13.90 -14.46 -24.04
N PRO A 594 -13.21 -15.55 -23.68
CA PRO A 594 -13.12 -16.80 -24.44
C PRO A 594 -14.40 -17.67 -24.44
N VAL A 595 -15.53 -17.13 -24.91
CA VAL A 595 -16.82 -17.84 -24.93
C VAL A 595 -16.79 -19.06 -25.84
N GLY A 596 -17.34 -20.19 -25.38
CA GLY A 596 -17.48 -21.41 -26.17
C GLY A 596 -16.19 -22.21 -26.36
N LEU A 597 -15.09 -21.81 -25.73
CA LEU A 597 -13.84 -22.58 -25.70
C LEU A 597 -13.90 -23.67 -24.62
N ASP A 598 -13.37 -24.85 -24.95
CA ASP A 598 -13.18 -25.92 -23.97
C ASP A 598 -12.12 -25.51 -22.94
N LEU A 599 -12.39 -25.75 -21.66
CA LEU A 599 -11.40 -25.66 -20.59
C LEU A 599 -10.76 -27.05 -20.43
N VAL A 600 -9.45 -27.13 -20.63
CA VAL A 600 -8.71 -28.38 -20.43
C VAL A 600 -8.40 -28.55 -18.94
N LEU A 601 -9.39 -28.93 -18.13
CA LEU A 601 -9.23 -29.08 -16.67
C LEU A 601 -8.94 -30.53 -16.26
N PRO A 602 -8.25 -30.74 -15.12
CA PRO A 602 -8.11 -32.08 -14.51
C PRO A 602 -9.43 -32.60 -13.94
N PRO A 603 -9.51 -33.89 -13.57
CA PRO A 603 -10.57 -34.41 -12.71
C PRO A 603 -10.72 -33.56 -11.44
N PRO A 604 -11.96 -33.31 -10.98
CA PRO A 604 -13.22 -33.85 -11.49
C PRO A 604 -13.90 -33.00 -12.58
N PHE A 605 -13.25 -31.95 -13.09
CA PHE A 605 -13.86 -30.98 -14.01
C PHE A 605 -13.44 -31.19 -15.48
N GLU A 606 -13.00 -32.40 -15.84
CA GLU A 606 -12.63 -32.74 -17.22
C GLU A 606 -13.77 -32.43 -18.19
N GLY A 607 -13.44 -31.77 -19.30
CA GLY A 607 -14.42 -31.42 -20.33
C GLY A 607 -15.36 -30.26 -19.96
N ALA A 608 -15.09 -29.53 -18.87
CA ALA A 608 -15.81 -28.31 -18.56
C ALA A 608 -15.70 -27.29 -19.71
N ARG A 609 -16.80 -26.57 -19.95
CA ARG A 609 -16.89 -25.58 -21.03
C ARG A 609 -17.25 -24.22 -20.47
N LEU A 610 -16.73 -23.17 -21.09
CA LEU A 610 -17.22 -21.83 -20.83
C LEU A 610 -18.61 -21.67 -21.44
N ALA A 611 -19.61 -21.73 -20.55
CA ALA A 611 -21.01 -22.04 -20.82
C ALA A 611 -21.61 -21.20 -21.95
N THR A 612 -21.49 -19.88 -21.85
CA THR A 612 -22.21 -18.95 -22.74
C THR A 612 -21.71 -17.50 -22.70
N SER A 613 -20.92 -17.11 -21.70
CA SER A 613 -20.51 -15.72 -21.52
C SER A 613 -19.26 -15.57 -20.67
N ALA A 614 -18.36 -14.72 -21.17
CA ALA A 614 -17.13 -14.31 -20.52
C ALA A 614 -16.91 -12.84 -20.87
N TYR A 615 -16.51 -12.05 -19.89
CA TYR A 615 -16.25 -10.63 -20.03
C TYR A 615 -14.87 -10.33 -19.48
N CYS A 616 -14.08 -9.56 -20.23
CA CYS A 616 -12.75 -9.11 -19.81
C CYS A 616 -12.57 -7.64 -20.11
N ASN A 617 -11.96 -6.90 -19.19
CA ASN A 617 -11.68 -5.50 -19.42
C ASN A 617 -10.49 -5.01 -18.59
N SER A 618 -9.55 -4.36 -19.26
CA SER A 618 -8.39 -3.72 -18.64
C SER A 618 -8.62 -2.23 -18.49
N THR A 619 -9.60 -1.86 -17.67
CA THR A 619 -9.83 -0.48 -17.23
C THR A 619 -9.94 -0.41 -15.72
N PHE A 620 -9.39 0.65 -15.14
CA PHE A 620 -9.42 0.87 -13.70
C PHE A 620 -10.87 1.03 -13.23
N GLY A 621 -11.20 0.45 -12.09
CA GLY A 621 -12.56 0.41 -11.58
C GLY A 621 -12.66 -0.22 -10.21
N TYR A 622 -13.89 -0.42 -9.76
CA TYR A 622 -14.22 -1.28 -8.62
C TYR A 622 -15.56 -1.94 -8.88
N ASN A 623 -15.96 -2.84 -7.98
CA ASN A 623 -17.12 -3.67 -8.21
C ASN A 623 -18.08 -3.57 -7.02
N LEU A 624 -19.37 -3.64 -7.31
CA LEU A 624 -20.43 -3.68 -6.32
C LEU A 624 -21.11 -5.04 -6.35
N MET A 625 -21.41 -5.56 -5.17
CA MET A 625 -22.32 -6.68 -4.95
C MET A 625 -23.47 -6.19 -4.07
N ASP A 626 -24.65 -6.05 -4.67
CA ASP A 626 -25.88 -5.64 -4.01
C ASP A 626 -26.76 -6.88 -3.72
N ALA A 627 -27.18 -7.08 -2.47
CA ALA A 627 -28.17 -8.10 -2.12
C ALA A 627 -29.59 -7.57 -2.40
N ASP A 628 -30.32 -8.22 -3.32
CA ASP A 628 -31.68 -7.85 -3.71
C ASP A 628 -32.71 -8.25 -2.62
N LEU A 629 -33.80 -7.50 -2.55
CA LEU A 629 -34.97 -7.76 -1.70
C LEU A 629 -35.74 -9.02 -2.14
N ASN A 630 -35.54 -9.51 -3.37
CA ASN A 630 -36.21 -10.68 -3.94
C ASN A 630 -35.35 -11.98 -3.87
N ASP A 631 -34.53 -12.16 -2.85
CA ASP A 631 -33.68 -13.35 -2.59
C ASP A 631 -32.55 -13.59 -3.64
N GLY A 632 -31.84 -12.55 -4.10
CA GLY A 632 -30.72 -12.67 -5.06
C GLY A 632 -29.57 -11.68 -4.84
N PHE A 633 -28.54 -11.72 -5.70
CA PHE A 633 -27.40 -10.81 -5.69
C PHE A 633 -27.18 -10.21 -7.06
N SER A 634 -27.02 -8.89 -7.14
CA SER A 634 -26.57 -8.18 -8.34
C SER A 634 -25.10 -7.84 -8.22
N PHE A 635 -24.34 -8.17 -9.25
CA PHE A 635 -22.95 -7.78 -9.39
C PHE A 635 -22.83 -6.71 -10.46
N LYS A 636 -22.04 -5.67 -10.20
CA LYS A 636 -21.75 -4.60 -11.15
C LYS A 636 -20.26 -4.32 -11.11
N ALA A 637 -19.64 -4.24 -12.28
CA ALA A 637 -18.30 -3.72 -12.43
C ALA A 637 -18.41 -2.29 -12.97
N LEU A 638 -17.73 -1.36 -12.32
CA LEU A 638 -17.77 0.07 -12.62
C LEU A 638 -16.40 0.48 -13.12
N ARG A 639 -16.35 1.27 -14.20
CA ARG A 639 -15.10 1.82 -14.73
C ARG A 639 -14.89 3.26 -14.30
N LEU A 640 -13.64 3.63 -14.03
CA LEU A 640 -13.23 5.02 -13.89
C LEU A 640 -13.03 5.67 -15.26
N GLU A 641 -13.63 6.84 -15.48
CA GLU A 641 -13.29 7.67 -16.63
C GLU A 641 -11.90 8.31 -16.45
N GLY A 642 -11.06 8.26 -17.49
CA GLY A 642 -9.72 8.87 -17.45
C GLY A 642 -9.74 10.41 -17.34
N PRO A 643 -8.67 11.03 -16.78
CA PRO A 643 -8.64 12.45 -16.43
C PRO A 643 -8.97 13.42 -17.58
N ARG A 644 -8.61 13.09 -18.83
CA ARG A 644 -8.90 13.91 -20.02
C ARG A 644 -10.40 14.07 -20.36
N ARG A 645 -11.27 13.16 -19.90
CA ARG A 645 -12.74 13.29 -20.08
C ARG A 645 -13.39 14.04 -18.92
N ALA A 646 -12.86 13.92 -17.71
CA ALA A 646 -13.30 14.67 -16.52
C ALA A 646 -13.10 16.20 -16.69
N GLU A 647 -12.01 16.63 -17.33
CA GLU A 647 -11.76 18.05 -17.64
C GLU A 647 -12.83 18.65 -18.59
N LYS A 648 -13.29 17.89 -19.59
CA LYS A 648 -14.36 18.32 -20.49
C LYS A 648 -15.73 18.46 -19.82
N ARG A 649 -15.93 17.84 -18.66
CA ARG A 649 -17.17 17.91 -17.85
C ARG A 649 -17.03 18.81 -16.62
N GLY A 650 -16.11 19.78 -16.66
CA GLY A 650 -16.01 20.80 -15.61
C GLY A 650 -15.38 20.30 -14.30
N GLY A 651 -14.53 19.28 -14.35
CA GLY A 651 -13.70 18.88 -13.20
C GLY A 651 -14.42 18.10 -12.10
N ARG A 652 -15.65 17.62 -12.33
CA ARG A 652 -16.34 16.68 -11.43
C ARG A 652 -15.90 15.24 -11.73
N LEU A 653 -15.32 14.57 -10.73
CA LEU A 653 -14.94 13.14 -10.75
C LEU A 653 -16.18 12.21 -10.64
N ASP A 654 -17.29 12.52 -11.31
CA ASP A 654 -18.61 12.02 -10.90
C ASP A 654 -19.29 11.06 -11.89
N ALA A 655 -18.55 10.41 -12.80
CA ALA A 655 -19.17 9.44 -13.72
C ALA A 655 -18.38 8.14 -13.78
N GLU A 656 -18.72 7.21 -12.90
CA GLU A 656 -18.46 5.81 -13.15
C GLU A 656 -19.48 5.30 -14.16
N GLU A 657 -18.99 4.61 -15.18
CA GLU A 657 -19.87 3.98 -16.16
C GLU A 657 -19.92 2.49 -15.88
N LEU A 658 -21.14 1.96 -15.92
CA LEU A 658 -21.37 0.53 -15.80
C LEU A 658 -20.61 -0.20 -16.91
N MET A 659 -19.65 -1.02 -16.51
CA MET A 659 -18.79 -1.79 -17.41
C MET A 659 -19.38 -3.17 -17.69
N TRP A 660 -19.96 -3.78 -16.66
CA TRP A 660 -20.54 -5.11 -16.71
C TRP A 660 -21.52 -5.29 -15.55
N ASN A 661 -22.57 -6.09 -15.73
CA ASN A 661 -23.39 -6.55 -14.61
C ASN A 661 -23.91 -7.98 -14.81
N THR A 662 -24.36 -8.57 -13.71
CA THR A 662 -25.20 -9.77 -13.74
C THR A 662 -26.02 -9.89 -12.46
N THR A 663 -26.91 -10.87 -12.42
CA THR A 663 -27.61 -11.27 -11.20
C THR A 663 -27.52 -12.77 -11.01
N ILE A 664 -27.45 -13.20 -9.75
CA ILE A 664 -27.51 -14.62 -9.38
C ILE A 664 -28.55 -14.81 -8.27
N PRO A 665 -29.26 -15.95 -8.24
CA PRO A 665 -30.18 -16.26 -7.15
C PRO A 665 -29.41 -16.59 -5.85
N SER A 666 -30.02 -16.33 -4.70
CA SER A 666 -29.54 -16.85 -3.41
C SER A 666 -29.72 -18.36 -3.32
N LEU A 667 -29.00 -19.01 -2.40
CA LEU A 667 -29.23 -20.43 -2.11
C LEU A 667 -30.64 -20.71 -1.61
N ALA A 668 -31.22 -19.77 -0.85
CA ALA A 668 -32.61 -19.87 -0.41
C ALA A 668 -33.58 -19.89 -1.61
N ALA A 669 -33.39 -19.01 -2.59
CA ALA A 669 -34.18 -19.00 -3.83
C ALA A 669 -34.00 -20.30 -4.63
N LEU A 670 -32.77 -20.80 -4.77
CA LEU A 670 -32.49 -22.07 -5.46
C LEU A 670 -33.13 -23.29 -4.78
N SER A 671 -33.17 -23.29 -3.45
CA SER A 671 -33.84 -24.37 -2.70
C SER A 671 -35.36 -24.37 -2.91
N LYS A 672 -35.98 -23.18 -3.04
CA LYS A 672 -37.40 -23.01 -3.36
C LYS A 672 -37.72 -23.36 -4.82
N SER A 673 -36.77 -23.14 -5.75
CA SER A 673 -36.97 -23.35 -7.19
C SER A 673 -36.77 -24.79 -7.67
N ARG A 674 -36.60 -25.78 -6.77
CA ARG A 674 -36.42 -27.21 -7.11
C ARG A 674 -37.59 -27.85 -7.89
N SER A 675 -38.57 -27.09 -8.38
CA SER A 675 -39.55 -27.55 -9.37
C SER A 675 -39.23 -27.24 -10.83
N LEU A 676 -38.20 -26.46 -11.20
CA LEU A 676 -37.91 -26.19 -12.62
C LEU A 676 -36.40 -26.06 -12.90
N ARG A 677 -35.91 -26.90 -13.83
CA ARG A 677 -34.64 -26.68 -14.55
C ARG A 677 -34.75 -25.36 -15.32
N ALA A 678 -34.03 -24.32 -14.91
CA ALA A 678 -33.66 -23.20 -15.79
C ALA A 678 -32.71 -22.25 -15.03
N LEU A 679 -31.42 -22.26 -15.37
CA LEU A 679 -30.51 -21.15 -15.07
C LEU A 679 -29.62 -20.87 -16.28
N ASP A 680 -30.27 -20.60 -17.40
CA ASP A 680 -29.74 -19.82 -18.51
C ASP A 680 -30.33 -18.41 -18.42
N ALA A 681 -29.90 -17.64 -17.41
CA ALA A 681 -30.11 -16.20 -17.44
C ALA A 681 -28.97 -15.59 -18.28
N PRO A 682 -29.27 -14.92 -19.42
CA PRO A 682 -28.25 -14.30 -20.24
C PRO A 682 -27.57 -13.16 -19.47
N ILE A 683 -26.25 -13.05 -19.61
CA ILE A 683 -25.51 -11.83 -19.25
C ILE A 683 -26.00 -10.73 -20.19
N LEU A 684 -26.69 -9.73 -19.66
CA LEU A 684 -27.04 -8.53 -20.42
C LEU A 684 -25.76 -7.71 -20.58
N ILE A 685 -25.31 -7.58 -21.84
CA ILE A 685 -24.14 -6.77 -22.25
C ILE A 685 -24.53 -5.30 -22.33
#